data_AF-A0A3R9UUC2-F1
#
_entry.id   AF-A0A3R9UUC2-F1
#
_cell.length_a   1.000
_cell.length_b   1.000
_cell.length_c   1.000
_cell.angle_alpha   90.00
_cell.angle_beta   90.00
_cell.angle_gamma   90.00
#
_symmetry.space_group_name_H-M   'P 1'
#
loop_
_entity.id
_entity.type
_entity.pdbx_description
1 polymer ?
#
loop_
_entity_poly.entity_id
_entity_poly.type
_entity_poly.pdbx_seq_one_letter_code
_entity_poly.pdbx_strand_id
1 'polypeptide(L)'
;MSMAPVSTGTPGSPTGSGPRACRPGPGGCPRVRRTADHRRPAGSGWARRTGVTGDVGRPPGRDEGTGHVVRAGTGVDAGRRYLISIGLAHYESPDLPVLPEAGRDADRVAELLAGFGYERVLTALRHGATTAELHEGLSRWALMAGLGPDDVLVVYYAGHARYDHQRCHLFGTDSEPRWPYASLELDELTRLIARSSVGSALIVLDTWTEPYLDQPATGWAGALGDAWQRGGTSFHLISHTRGAGHGAAGHLVDAWEYALRTPSAGSRQRSVSLVEVMGLIRHHLDLAGVRTEPFYIGVGLGGTEDFFPNPRFVPDLPRDSLDPDGVARLRHENRDHFEPRSRGVAHAAESGDFFVGRTRALRRIAAWAAAPAGPVRPLAVTGAPGSGKTALLGRFLALTDPDNPARLNTDPETLPPPGLTVVPLTGRDIGGLQSLAADLAAALGLPQGASAGRVLDVLAGRVDPVVIVLDGLDEIAPTAYDGGLADFVRSLGAIAAVRLLVGTRRSALPSLGPDFEVLDLDDRDHRDEGAVVQVARRLLAQEPGRSAERNAADAQELARRTDYSFLMVHLAARALADDGHALDFGDLGSLLHSMLRRLGADEERTVRLLRPLAYAQGAGLPSTLWAPLVTALTGEHCTQEELRELRDGVGGIVITTVRPDGTEVHRLFHLSLVEYLRTPGDDRTEHRATARALLDLVPTTPTGARDWAAADPYVLEHLATHAAAGRILHEVVQDAAFLSHAAPEPLLRALSDSGTIGPAVTPATTDAEADAEADAEADVEAEADAGATGAAVARVLSALPCVLVVATEWSSGRGGLSTFNRHLCVALAAAGAQVFCIVLDADLSEVTDAKEKGVTLLTHPGAPGAPDYGRLTRRPVLPAGTAPDLVIGHARITGPAAAHLTEDFFPHARRLHFVHMAPDEIEWHKLGDGVGRARQAEERTEIERDLGTTAHRVVAVGPALERRYRNELWGAATEPLRLDPGFDLPSGQPDASVRRTPPPDGLHKVLFVGRTEDAVLKGIDVAARACGIVHERRAGRAGERIEFFVRGAPPERADEQQRLIRQWSGNPGLHVVVRPYSADPGKLESDMRRAGLVVMPSRSEGFGLVGQEAVLRGVPVLVSDRSGLAELLREYLGVDADPLIVPVTGDVDADAEEWAARIEKSLASQAEAFAHMHTVRTRLAASVTWAEAARRVLAEVASRRGGAVPRA
;
A
#
# COMPACT_ATOMS: atom_id res chain seq x y z
N MET A 1 -60.48 -37.36 7.81
CA MET A 1 -61.40 -36.61 8.68
C MET A 1 -60.93 -35.15 8.59
N SER A 2 -61.66 -34.23 7.93
CA SER A 2 -62.86 -33.51 8.43
C SER A 2 -62.46 -32.36 9.39
N MET A 3 -62.99 -31.13 9.32
CA MET A 3 -63.90 -30.46 8.36
C MET A 3 -63.83 -28.90 8.55
N ALA A 4 -64.66 -28.12 7.84
CA ALA A 4 -64.77 -26.64 7.96
C ALA A 4 -65.59 -26.16 9.20
N PRO A 5 -65.66 -24.83 9.49
CA PRO A 5 -66.86 -24.04 9.11
C PRO A 5 -66.57 -22.59 8.60
N VAL A 6 -67.51 -21.63 8.76
CA VAL A 6 -67.76 -20.47 7.84
C VAL A 6 -68.48 -19.25 8.51
N SER A 7 -68.39 -18.03 7.90
CA SER A 7 -69.24 -16.80 8.09
C SER A 7 -69.07 -15.95 9.39
N THR A 8 -69.44 -14.65 9.59
CA THR A 8 -69.85 -13.42 8.80
C THR A 8 -69.85 -12.21 9.78
N GLY A 9 -70.05 -10.90 9.46
CA GLY A 9 -70.22 -10.12 8.21
C GLY A 9 -71.13 -8.86 8.38
N THR A 10 -70.92 -7.78 7.57
CA THR A 10 -71.77 -6.53 7.42
C THR A 10 -71.90 -5.57 8.63
N PRO A 11 -72.41 -4.30 8.50
CA PRO A 11 -73.00 -3.54 7.36
C PRO A 11 -72.01 -2.53 6.70
N GLY A 12 -72.33 -1.45 5.96
CA GLY A 12 -73.59 -0.72 5.66
C GLY A 12 -73.51 0.31 4.49
N SER A 13 -74.32 1.39 4.48
CA SER A 13 -74.44 2.42 3.41
C SER A 13 -75.04 3.77 3.96
N PRO A 14 -75.12 4.93 3.25
CA PRO A 14 -75.84 5.17 1.97
C PRO A 14 -75.18 6.18 0.97
N THR A 15 -75.96 6.87 0.11
CA THR A 15 -75.61 7.29 -1.27
C THR A 15 -75.99 8.75 -1.69
N GLY A 16 -75.43 9.23 -2.82
CA GLY A 16 -75.95 10.36 -3.65
C GLY A 16 -74.87 11.10 -4.48
N SER A 17 -74.63 10.81 -5.76
CA SER A 17 -75.33 11.27 -6.99
C SER A 17 -75.10 12.75 -7.40
N GLY A 18 -74.40 13.01 -8.52
CA GLY A 18 -74.11 14.35 -9.10
C GLY A 18 -75.21 14.90 -10.03
N PRO A 19 -74.95 15.51 -11.22
CA PRO A 19 -73.66 15.74 -11.93
C PRO A 19 -73.53 17.09 -12.74
N ARG A 20 -72.44 17.22 -13.54
CA ARG A 20 -72.18 18.19 -14.67
C ARG A 20 -71.73 19.63 -14.29
N ALA A 21 -71.01 20.40 -15.14
CA ALA A 21 -70.00 20.14 -16.21
C ALA A 21 -69.47 21.48 -16.80
N CYS A 22 -68.17 21.60 -17.16
CA CYS A 22 -67.62 22.32 -18.34
C CYS A 22 -66.07 22.36 -18.42
N ARG A 23 -65.53 22.84 -19.55
CA ARG A 23 -64.10 23.00 -19.97
C ARG A 23 -63.73 24.51 -20.06
N PRO A 24 -62.46 24.97 -20.30
CA PRO A 24 -61.31 24.34 -21.00
C PRO A 24 -59.89 24.52 -20.35
N GLY A 25 -58.82 24.13 -21.09
CA GLY A 25 -57.39 24.32 -20.73
C GLY A 25 -56.77 25.63 -21.26
N PRO A 26 -55.42 25.81 -21.39
CA PRO A 26 -54.56 24.94 -22.25
C PRO A 26 -53.04 24.75 -21.87
N GLY A 27 -52.35 23.82 -22.56
CA GLY A 27 -50.88 23.81 -22.84
C GLY A 27 -49.88 23.37 -21.74
N GLY A 28 -48.71 22.74 -22.03
CA GLY A 28 -48.29 22.02 -23.26
C GLY A 28 -46.78 21.67 -23.42
N CYS A 29 -46.46 20.40 -23.78
CA CYS A 29 -45.16 19.88 -24.30
C CYS A 29 -43.91 19.92 -23.38
N PRO A 30 -42.75 19.28 -23.72
CA PRO A 30 -42.38 18.37 -24.85
C PRO A 30 -42.34 16.86 -24.44
N ARG A 31 -42.39 15.81 -25.30
CA ARG A 31 -41.59 15.34 -26.47
C ARG A 31 -40.16 14.83 -26.11
N VAL A 32 -39.61 13.74 -26.70
CA VAL A 32 -40.04 12.86 -27.82
C VAL A 32 -39.42 11.44 -27.76
N ARG A 33 -39.96 10.47 -28.54
CA ARG A 33 -39.29 9.20 -28.91
C ARG A 33 -38.81 9.24 -30.38
N ARG A 34 -37.78 8.44 -30.72
CA ARG A 34 -37.19 8.27 -32.07
C ARG A 34 -38.23 8.08 -33.19
N THR A 35 -37.95 8.65 -34.37
CA THR A 35 -37.93 7.95 -35.68
C THR A 35 -37.18 8.80 -36.72
N ALA A 36 -36.91 8.25 -37.90
CA ALA A 36 -36.10 8.88 -38.95
C ALA A 36 -36.92 9.31 -40.18
N ASP A 37 -36.25 10.11 -41.03
CA ASP A 37 -36.20 10.01 -42.51
C ASP A 37 -36.79 11.14 -43.39
N HIS A 38 -36.00 11.39 -44.45
CA HIS A 38 -36.29 11.92 -45.79
C HIS A 38 -36.98 13.29 -46.09
N ARG A 39 -36.25 14.03 -46.94
CA ARG A 39 -36.65 14.99 -48.02
C ARG A 39 -36.77 16.50 -47.73
N ARG A 40 -36.18 17.27 -48.67
CA ARG A 40 -36.24 18.75 -48.84
C ARG A 40 -37.52 19.18 -49.58
N PRO A 41 -37.90 20.47 -49.62
CA PRO A 41 -37.44 21.33 -50.75
C PRO A 41 -37.24 22.84 -50.45
N ALA A 42 -36.43 23.52 -51.29
CA ALA A 42 -36.30 24.99 -51.51
C ALA A 42 -36.02 25.92 -50.28
N GLY A 43 -35.45 27.13 -50.40
CA GLY A 43 -34.85 27.89 -51.53
C GLY A 43 -35.02 29.42 -51.27
N SER A 44 -33.98 30.26 -51.27
CA SER A 44 -33.40 30.92 -52.47
C SER A 44 -32.49 32.12 -52.07
N GLY A 45 -31.66 32.64 -53.00
CA GLY A 45 -30.78 33.83 -52.83
C GLY A 45 -29.29 33.48 -52.97
N TRP A 46 -28.61 33.58 -54.13
CA TRP A 46 -28.25 34.75 -54.97
C TRP A 46 -27.44 35.83 -54.24
N ALA A 47 -26.26 36.31 -54.68
CA ALA A 47 -25.28 35.91 -55.72
C ALA A 47 -23.94 36.67 -55.46
N ARG A 48 -22.74 36.25 -55.90
CA ARG A 48 -22.07 36.47 -57.23
C ARG A 48 -20.72 35.69 -57.21
N ARG A 49 -20.33 34.88 -58.21
CA ARG A 49 -19.37 35.18 -59.32
C ARG A 49 -18.24 36.16 -58.94
N THR A 50 -16.95 35.87 -59.07
CA THR A 50 -16.15 35.29 -60.20
C THR A 50 -14.97 34.40 -59.71
N GLY A 51 -14.30 33.51 -60.47
CA GLY A 51 -14.46 32.99 -61.85
C GLY A 51 -13.10 32.59 -62.52
N VAL A 52 -13.08 31.62 -63.46
CA VAL A 52 -11.94 31.22 -64.36
C VAL A 52 -10.79 30.46 -63.64
N THR A 53 -10.17 29.33 -64.06
CA THR A 53 -10.25 28.31 -65.17
C THR A 53 -9.93 26.91 -64.55
N GLY A 54 -10.36 25.74 -65.04
CA GLY A 54 -9.93 25.00 -66.25
C GLY A 54 -8.77 24.01 -65.94
N ASP A 55 -8.70 22.75 -66.39
CA ASP A 55 -9.60 21.95 -67.26
C ASP A 55 -9.37 20.40 -67.12
N VAL A 56 -10.31 19.57 -67.65
CA VAL A 56 -10.31 18.11 -68.01
C VAL A 56 -9.27 17.09 -67.43
N GLY A 57 -9.74 15.88 -67.01
CA GLY A 57 -8.84 14.78 -66.51
C GLY A 57 -9.19 13.29 -66.75
N ARG A 58 -10.45 12.83 -66.55
CA ARG A 58 -10.93 11.41 -66.75
C ARG A 58 -10.45 10.33 -65.71
N PRO A 59 -10.89 9.04 -65.75
CA PRO A 59 -11.16 8.22 -64.55
C PRO A 59 -10.08 7.15 -64.18
N PRO A 60 -10.16 6.53 -62.98
CA PRO A 60 -9.09 5.69 -62.45
C PRO A 60 -9.07 4.24 -62.96
N GLY A 61 -7.87 3.67 -63.04
CA GLY A 61 -7.62 2.24 -63.01
C GLY A 61 -7.38 1.74 -61.57
N ARG A 62 -7.37 0.42 -61.40
CA ARG A 62 -6.86 -0.27 -60.20
C ARG A 62 -5.31 -0.29 -60.28
N ASP A 63 -4.53 -0.56 -59.23
CA ASP A 63 -4.72 -1.56 -58.17
C ASP A 63 -3.90 -1.26 -56.91
N GLU A 64 -4.01 -2.16 -55.92
CA GLU A 64 -3.11 -2.37 -54.77
C GLU A 64 -2.90 -1.22 -53.76
N GLY A 65 -3.09 -1.52 -52.47
CA GLY A 65 -3.01 -0.54 -51.38
C GLY A 65 -2.20 -1.02 -50.18
N THR A 66 -1.38 -0.14 -49.64
CA THR A 66 -0.74 -0.26 -48.32
C THR A 66 -1.42 0.71 -47.35
N GLY A 67 -2.08 0.17 -46.33
CA GLY A 67 -2.93 0.96 -45.43
C GLY A 67 -2.12 1.76 -44.39
N HIS A 68 -1.79 3.02 -44.69
CA HIS A 68 -1.35 3.96 -43.67
C HIS A 68 -2.48 4.22 -42.66
N VAL A 69 -2.28 3.79 -41.41
CA VAL A 69 -3.19 4.09 -40.30
C VAL A 69 -2.94 5.54 -39.86
N VAL A 70 -3.79 6.46 -40.31
CA VAL A 70 -3.82 7.82 -39.81
C VAL A 70 -4.34 7.80 -38.36
N ARG A 71 -3.45 7.99 -37.38
CA ARG A 71 -3.85 8.34 -36.01
C ARG A 71 -4.38 9.78 -36.03
N ALA A 72 -5.61 9.98 -35.56
CA ALA A 72 -6.13 11.33 -35.31
C ALA A 72 -5.40 11.93 -34.10
N GLY A 73 -4.93 13.17 -34.23
CA GLY A 73 -4.25 13.88 -33.16
C GLY A 73 -5.21 14.73 -32.33
N THR A 74 -5.02 14.70 -31.01
CA THR A 74 -5.55 15.69 -30.06
C THR A 74 -4.44 16.05 -29.09
N GLY A 75 -3.74 17.14 -29.36
CA GLY A 75 -2.68 17.69 -28.54
C GLY A 75 -2.39 19.10 -29.01
N VAL A 76 -2.27 20.02 -28.07
CA VAL A 76 -1.86 21.42 -28.31
C VAL A 76 -0.52 21.60 -27.62
N ASP A 77 0.48 21.90 -28.42
CA ASP A 77 1.80 22.44 -28.07
C ASP A 77 2.51 21.79 -26.86
N ALA A 78 2.98 20.57 -27.10
CA ALA A 78 4.23 20.09 -26.51
C ALA A 78 5.24 19.92 -27.65
N GLY A 79 6.43 20.53 -27.53
CA GLY A 79 7.45 20.48 -28.58
C GLY A 79 8.04 19.09 -28.82
N ARG A 80 8.72 18.93 -29.95
CA ARG A 80 9.18 17.63 -30.44
C ARG A 80 10.39 17.17 -29.63
N ARG A 81 10.39 15.89 -29.28
CA ARG A 81 11.41 15.27 -28.43
C ARG A 81 12.30 14.40 -29.29
N TYR A 82 13.57 14.76 -29.42
CA TYR A 82 14.53 14.07 -30.28
C TYR A 82 15.64 13.42 -29.45
N LEU A 83 16.00 12.18 -29.79
CA LEU A 83 17.11 11.46 -29.20
C LEU A 83 18.14 11.08 -30.27
N ILE A 84 19.36 11.54 -30.09
CA ILE A 84 20.54 10.99 -30.77
C ILE A 84 21.17 10.00 -29.79
N SER A 85 21.19 8.70 -30.11
CA SER A 85 21.79 7.68 -29.24
C SER A 85 22.80 6.80 -30.01
N ILE A 86 24.07 6.94 -29.63
CA ILE A 86 25.26 6.38 -30.27
C ILE A 86 26.01 5.52 -29.24
N GLY A 87 26.34 4.29 -29.60
CA GLY A 87 27.05 3.34 -28.73
C GLY A 87 28.08 2.53 -29.50
N LEU A 88 29.35 2.95 -29.42
CA LEU A 88 30.44 2.43 -30.26
C LEU A 88 31.23 1.34 -29.53
N ALA A 89 31.04 0.10 -29.97
CA ALA A 89 31.62 -1.09 -29.32
C ALA A 89 32.97 -1.53 -29.91
N HIS A 90 33.24 -1.22 -31.17
CA HIS A 90 34.42 -1.67 -31.93
C HIS A 90 35.12 -0.48 -32.60
N TYR A 91 36.44 -0.56 -32.66
CA TYR A 91 37.32 0.49 -33.19
C TYR A 91 38.39 -0.16 -34.08
N GLU A 92 38.88 0.57 -35.07
CA GLU A 92 39.91 0.11 -36.00
C GLU A 92 41.31 0.12 -35.38
N SER A 93 41.55 1.02 -34.41
CA SER A 93 42.81 1.11 -33.68
C SER A 93 42.96 -0.05 -32.68
N PRO A 94 44.02 -0.88 -32.77
CA PRO A 94 44.24 -2.00 -31.84
C PRO A 94 44.67 -1.57 -30.43
N ASP A 95 45.01 -0.29 -30.25
CA ASP A 95 45.31 0.31 -28.95
C ASP A 95 44.03 0.58 -28.12
N LEU A 96 42.83 0.47 -28.71
CA LEU A 96 41.54 0.72 -28.05
C LEU A 96 40.84 -0.59 -27.61
N PRO A 97 40.48 -0.75 -26.32
CA PRO A 97 39.68 -1.88 -25.87
C PRO A 97 38.31 -1.98 -26.55
N VAL A 98 37.82 -3.20 -26.78
CA VAL A 98 36.43 -3.42 -27.23
C VAL A 98 35.46 -3.12 -26.08
N LEU A 99 34.41 -2.36 -26.36
CA LEU A 99 33.38 -1.93 -25.39
C LEU A 99 32.02 -2.61 -25.72
N PRO A 100 31.86 -3.93 -25.47
CA PRO A 100 30.72 -4.71 -25.97
C PRO A 100 29.35 -4.30 -25.38
N GLU A 101 29.36 -3.48 -24.33
CA GLU A 101 28.15 -2.97 -23.67
C GLU A 101 27.71 -1.60 -24.20
N ALA A 102 28.62 -0.76 -24.72
CA ALA A 102 28.30 0.59 -25.19
C ALA A 102 27.17 0.64 -26.23
N GLY A 103 27.17 -0.31 -27.18
CA GLY A 103 26.09 -0.47 -28.16
C GLY A 103 24.74 -0.89 -27.57
N ARG A 104 24.75 -1.68 -26.48
CA ARG A 104 23.54 -2.11 -25.77
C ARG A 104 23.00 -0.99 -24.88
N ASP A 105 23.89 -0.31 -24.17
CA ASP A 105 23.57 0.81 -23.29
C ASP A 105 22.88 1.94 -24.09
N ALA A 106 23.39 2.26 -25.28
CA ALA A 106 22.76 3.21 -26.20
C ALA A 106 21.35 2.78 -26.67
N ASP A 107 21.12 1.48 -26.88
CA ASP A 107 19.80 0.97 -27.27
C ASP A 107 18.83 0.95 -26.06
N ARG A 108 19.29 0.56 -24.87
CA ARG A 108 18.51 0.63 -23.62
C ARG A 108 18.06 2.05 -23.28
N VAL A 109 18.97 3.03 -23.38
CA VAL A 109 18.63 4.46 -23.18
C VAL A 109 17.60 4.92 -24.21
N ALA A 110 17.66 4.41 -25.46
CA ALA A 110 16.66 4.72 -26.47
C ALA A 110 15.29 4.08 -26.19
N GLU A 111 15.24 2.84 -25.70
CA GLU A 111 13.99 2.20 -25.27
C GLU A 111 13.37 2.88 -24.04
N LEU A 112 14.20 3.31 -23.08
CA LEU A 112 13.78 4.05 -21.89
C LEU A 112 13.17 5.41 -22.27
N LEU A 113 13.87 6.20 -23.09
CA LEU A 113 13.42 7.54 -23.48
C LEU A 113 12.28 7.53 -24.51
N ALA A 114 12.13 6.47 -25.31
CA ALA A 114 10.92 6.28 -26.12
C ALA A 114 9.63 6.22 -25.26
N GLY A 115 9.72 5.74 -24.02
CA GLY A 115 8.64 5.80 -23.03
C GLY A 115 8.22 7.23 -22.64
N PHE A 116 9.14 8.19 -22.73
CA PHE A 116 8.92 9.63 -22.52
C PHE A 116 8.65 10.40 -23.83
N GLY A 117 8.37 9.68 -24.93
CA GLY A 117 7.97 10.26 -26.22
C GLY A 117 9.11 10.75 -27.12
N TYR A 118 10.37 10.36 -26.85
CA TYR A 118 11.51 10.74 -27.70
C TYR A 118 11.58 9.92 -29.00
N GLU A 119 11.75 10.60 -30.14
CA GLU A 119 12.04 10.01 -31.44
C GLU A 119 13.56 9.79 -31.60
N ARG A 120 14.00 8.53 -31.78
CA ARG A 120 15.40 8.22 -32.04
C ARG A 120 15.78 8.57 -33.49
N VAL A 121 16.56 9.62 -33.65
CA VAL A 121 17.10 10.12 -34.92
C VAL A 121 18.52 9.60 -35.19
N LEU A 122 19.05 9.84 -36.40
CA LEU A 122 20.41 9.44 -36.83
C LEU A 122 20.74 7.94 -36.61
N THR A 123 19.75 7.07 -36.74
CA THR A 123 19.83 5.61 -36.46
C THR A 123 20.85 4.82 -37.30
N ALA A 124 21.43 5.44 -38.34
CA ALA A 124 22.57 4.89 -39.08
C ALA A 124 23.87 4.91 -38.26
N LEU A 125 24.09 5.94 -37.42
CA LEU A 125 25.34 6.18 -36.69
C LEU A 125 25.52 5.29 -35.43
N ARG A 126 24.53 4.44 -35.13
CA ARG A 126 24.30 3.89 -33.78
C ARG A 126 25.39 2.98 -33.21
N HIS A 127 26.12 2.21 -34.03
CA HIS A 127 27.08 1.18 -33.54
C HIS A 127 28.41 1.12 -34.30
N GLY A 128 28.67 2.04 -35.23
CA GLY A 128 29.82 1.91 -36.13
C GLY A 128 30.03 3.12 -37.03
N ALA A 129 29.91 4.32 -36.48
CA ALA A 129 30.15 5.56 -37.21
C ALA A 129 31.62 5.97 -37.14
N THR A 130 32.20 6.29 -38.29
CA THR A 130 33.47 7.02 -38.36
C THR A 130 33.32 8.45 -37.84
N THR A 131 34.42 9.10 -37.48
CA THR A 131 34.47 10.48 -37.00
C THR A 131 33.88 11.44 -38.04
N ALA A 132 34.13 11.19 -39.32
CA ALA A 132 33.56 11.95 -40.43
C ALA A 132 32.02 11.80 -40.52
N GLU A 133 31.50 10.59 -40.37
CA GLU A 133 30.04 10.32 -40.39
C GLU A 133 29.32 10.90 -39.17
N LEU A 134 29.98 10.88 -37.99
CA LEU A 134 29.49 11.58 -36.80
C LEU A 134 29.37 13.08 -37.08
N HIS A 135 30.46 13.73 -37.51
CA HIS A 135 30.50 15.17 -37.78
C HIS A 135 29.50 15.60 -38.86
N GLU A 136 29.51 14.93 -40.01
CA GLU A 136 28.63 15.24 -41.13
C GLU A 136 27.17 14.95 -40.81
N GLY A 137 26.88 13.83 -40.15
CA GLY A 137 25.53 13.42 -39.77
C GLY A 137 24.88 14.36 -38.76
N LEU A 138 25.62 14.70 -37.68
CA LEU A 138 25.16 15.64 -36.64
C LEU A 138 24.96 17.05 -37.24
N SER A 139 25.92 17.55 -38.01
CA SER A 139 25.85 18.86 -38.66
C SER A 139 24.69 18.96 -39.64
N ARG A 140 24.49 17.93 -40.49
CA ARG A 140 23.38 17.88 -41.45
C ARG A 140 22.04 17.81 -40.76
N TRP A 141 21.90 16.98 -39.72
CA TRP A 141 20.63 16.83 -39.02
C TRP A 141 20.22 18.10 -38.28
N ALA A 142 21.13 18.74 -37.54
CA ALA A 142 20.84 19.97 -36.81
C ALA A 142 20.34 21.12 -37.72
N LEU A 143 20.83 21.18 -38.96
CA LEU A 143 20.38 22.14 -39.98
C LEU A 143 19.07 21.75 -40.66
N MET A 144 18.81 20.45 -40.85
CA MET A 144 17.66 19.94 -41.63
C MET A 144 16.43 19.60 -40.80
N ALA A 145 16.56 19.36 -39.49
CA ALA A 145 15.44 19.00 -38.60
C ALA A 145 14.47 20.17 -38.31
N GLY A 146 14.91 21.41 -38.57
CA GLY A 146 14.11 22.61 -38.39
C GLY A 146 13.65 22.78 -36.94
N LEU A 147 14.55 22.62 -35.98
CA LEU A 147 14.26 22.68 -34.54
C LEU A 147 13.79 24.09 -34.13
N GLY A 148 12.86 24.15 -33.17
CA GLY A 148 12.26 25.36 -32.61
C GLY A 148 12.30 25.40 -31.08
N PRO A 149 11.88 26.53 -30.47
CA PRO A 149 12.19 26.88 -29.07
C PRO A 149 11.48 26.03 -28.02
N ASP A 150 10.50 25.23 -28.42
CA ASP A 150 9.79 24.27 -27.55
C ASP A 150 10.32 22.83 -27.71
N ASP A 151 11.13 22.56 -28.74
CA ASP A 151 11.70 21.23 -28.98
C ASP A 151 12.80 20.89 -27.97
N VAL A 152 12.90 19.61 -27.62
CA VAL A 152 13.85 19.07 -26.64
C VAL A 152 14.75 18.03 -27.30
N LEU A 153 16.07 18.18 -27.15
CA LEU A 153 17.08 17.26 -27.68
C LEU A 153 17.82 16.56 -26.53
N VAL A 154 17.88 15.23 -26.58
CA VAL A 154 18.82 14.42 -25.79
C VAL A 154 19.89 13.84 -26.72
N VAL A 155 21.15 13.89 -26.30
CA VAL A 155 22.27 13.24 -26.99
C VAL A 155 22.95 12.28 -26.02
N TYR A 156 22.82 10.98 -26.23
CA TYR A 156 23.54 9.94 -25.50
C TYR A 156 24.70 9.42 -26.35
N TYR A 157 25.91 9.45 -25.80
CA TYR A 157 27.12 8.88 -26.41
C TYR A 157 27.79 7.92 -25.43
N ALA A 158 27.92 6.65 -25.84
CA ALA A 158 28.74 5.65 -25.16
C ALA A 158 29.90 5.19 -26.06
N GLY A 159 31.12 5.23 -25.51
CA GLY A 159 32.33 4.89 -26.26
C GLY A 159 33.62 5.41 -25.62
N HIS A 160 34.74 5.29 -26.32
CA HIS A 160 36.00 5.92 -25.93
C HIS A 160 35.97 7.44 -26.05
N ALA A 161 36.63 8.11 -25.12
CA ALA A 161 36.93 9.53 -25.23
C ALA A 161 38.37 9.81 -24.80
N ARG A 162 38.86 11.00 -25.14
CA ARG A 162 40.11 11.55 -24.59
C ARG A 162 39.85 12.95 -24.05
N TYR A 163 40.41 13.21 -22.88
CA TYR A 163 40.51 14.55 -22.33
C TYR A 163 41.91 15.11 -22.59
N ASP A 164 41.97 16.37 -23.03
CA ASP A 164 43.18 17.18 -23.11
C ASP A 164 42.90 18.49 -22.34
N HIS A 165 43.89 19.36 -22.17
CA HIS A 165 43.78 20.56 -21.34
C HIS A 165 42.57 21.45 -21.75
N GLN A 166 41.47 21.31 -20.99
CA GLN A 166 40.13 21.91 -21.20
C GLN A 166 39.25 21.33 -22.33
N ARG A 167 39.66 20.29 -23.07
CA ARG A 167 38.87 19.72 -24.20
C ARG A 167 38.44 18.27 -23.97
N CYS A 168 37.26 17.91 -24.49
CA CYS A 168 36.78 16.54 -24.59
C CYS A 168 36.66 16.14 -26.07
N HIS A 169 37.28 15.00 -26.41
CA HIS A 169 37.36 14.43 -27.75
C HIS A 169 36.65 13.06 -27.77
N LEU A 170 35.53 12.97 -28.47
CA LEU A 170 34.74 11.75 -28.64
C LEU A 170 35.22 10.97 -29.86
N PHE A 171 35.40 9.66 -29.73
CA PHE A 171 36.03 8.84 -30.76
C PHE A 171 35.00 8.19 -31.69
N GLY A 172 35.19 8.32 -33.01
CA GLY A 172 34.57 7.45 -34.01
C GLY A 172 35.29 6.10 -34.09
N THR A 173 34.80 5.18 -34.93
CA THR A 173 35.45 3.87 -35.10
C THR A 173 36.86 3.95 -35.70
N ASP A 174 37.14 5.01 -36.45
CA ASP A 174 38.39 5.34 -37.13
C ASP A 174 39.41 6.09 -36.25
N SER A 175 39.08 6.39 -34.98
CA SER A 175 39.94 7.19 -34.10
C SER A 175 41.20 6.46 -33.63
N GLU A 176 42.35 7.13 -33.72
CA GLU A 176 43.61 6.70 -33.09
C GLU A 176 43.88 7.49 -31.80
N PRO A 177 44.15 6.83 -30.64
CA PRO A 177 44.39 7.51 -29.35
C PRO A 177 45.51 8.57 -29.36
N ARG A 178 46.45 8.43 -30.30
CA ARG A 178 47.66 9.26 -30.44
C ARG A 178 47.46 10.47 -31.35
N TRP A 179 46.37 10.55 -32.11
CA TRP A 179 46.08 11.64 -33.07
C TRP A 179 44.69 12.26 -32.85
N PRO A 180 44.58 13.37 -32.10
CA PRO A 180 43.27 13.99 -31.78
C PRO A 180 42.53 14.57 -32.99
N TYR A 181 43.19 14.72 -34.15
CA TYR A 181 42.55 15.16 -35.40
C TYR A 181 41.56 14.13 -35.99
N ALA A 182 41.55 12.89 -35.49
CA ALA A 182 40.55 11.87 -35.82
C ALA A 182 39.55 11.70 -34.65
N SER A 183 38.96 12.80 -34.17
CA SER A 183 37.93 12.78 -33.11
C SER A 183 36.96 13.97 -33.24
N LEU A 184 35.76 13.84 -32.65
CA LEU A 184 34.76 14.91 -32.57
C LEU A 184 34.92 15.69 -31.26
N GLU A 185 35.08 17.01 -31.34
CA GLU A 185 35.24 17.88 -30.17
C GLU A 185 33.88 18.24 -29.54
N LEU A 186 33.75 18.10 -28.21
CA LEU A 186 32.50 18.41 -27.49
C LEU A 186 32.08 19.88 -27.65
N ASP A 187 33.05 20.80 -27.71
CA ASP A 187 32.81 22.21 -28.00
C ASP A 187 32.22 22.40 -29.41
N GLU A 188 32.57 21.55 -30.37
CA GLU A 188 31.98 21.60 -31.72
C GLU A 188 30.54 21.06 -31.71
N LEU A 189 30.27 19.94 -31.05
CA LEU A 189 28.92 19.40 -30.86
C LEU A 189 27.97 20.43 -30.19
N THR A 190 28.40 21.04 -29.09
CA THR A 190 27.62 22.08 -28.39
C THR A 190 27.41 23.32 -29.27
N ARG A 191 28.44 23.78 -30.01
CA ARG A 191 28.29 24.88 -31.00
C ARG A 191 27.38 24.55 -32.18
N LEU A 192 27.27 23.28 -32.60
CA LEU A 192 26.32 22.85 -33.63
C LEU A 192 24.88 22.89 -33.09
N ILE A 193 24.64 22.35 -31.90
CA ILE A 193 23.31 22.38 -31.27
C ILE A 193 22.88 23.82 -30.97
N ALA A 194 23.77 24.67 -30.43
CA ALA A 194 23.50 26.07 -30.11
C ALA A 194 23.31 26.99 -31.34
N ARG A 195 23.48 26.46 -32.55
CA ARG A 195 23.15 27.13 -33.83
C ARG A 195 21.82 26.65 -34.41
N SER A 196 21.23 25.59 -33.87
CA SER A 196 19.82 25.26 -34.08
C SER A 196 18.96 26.08 -33.11
N SER A 197 17.67 26.26 -33.40
CA SER A 197 16.76 27.04 -32.54
C SER A 197 16.06 26.17 -31.48
N VAL A 198 16.68 25.06 -31.05
CA VAL A 198 16.13 24.13 -30.05
C VAL A 198 16.00 24.77 -28.68
N GLY A 199 14.93 24.45 -27.94
CA GLY A 199 14.66 25.01 -26.61
C GLY A 199 15.61 24.51 -25.53
N SER A 200 15.74 23.19 -25.44
CA SER A 200 16.51 22.52 -24.38
C SER A 200 17.32 21.35 -24.89
N ALA A 201 18.57 21.26 -24.47
CA ALA A 201 19.53 20.24 -24.90
C ALA A 201 20.22 19.58 -23.69
N LEU A 202 20.09 18.27 -23.57
CA LEU A 202 20.79 17.44 -22.58
C LEU A 202 21.78 16.50 -23.29
N ILE A 203 23.06 16.63 -22.96
CA ILE A 203 24.12 15.75 -23.43
C ILE A 203 24.51 14.81 -22.29
N VAL A 204 24.53 13.50 -22.56
CA VAL A 204 24.92 12.45 -21.62
C VAL A 204 26.10 11.69 -22.22
N LEU A 205 27.26 11.81 -21.60
CA LEU A 205 28.51 11.17 -22.00
C LEU A 205 28.81 10.00 -21.05
N ASP A 206 28.89 8.79 -21.60
CA ASP A 206 29.16 7.55 -20.86
C ASP A 206 30.45 6.93 -21.41
N THR A 207 31.58 7.46 -20.92
CA THR A 207 32.87 7.40 -21.62
C THR A 207 33.84 6.42 -20.97
N TRP A 208 34.67 5.74 -21.75
CA TRP A 208 35.84 5.04 -21.23
C TRP A 208 37.11 5.85 -21.49
N THR A 209 38.01 5.95 -20.50
CA THR A 209 39.31 6.61 -20.63
C THR A 209 40.43 5.89 -19.89
N GLU A 210 41.68 6.17 -20.27
CA GLU A 210 42.86 5.69 -19.53
C GLU A 210 42.98 6.32 -18.13
N PRO A 211 43.64 5.65 -17.15
CA PRO A 211 43.55 6.02 -15.72
C PRO A 211 44.34 7.26 -15.26
N TYR A 212 44.83 8.10 -16.16
CA TYR A 212 45.83 9.15 -15.88
C TYR A 212 45.47 10.55 -16.41
N LEU A 213 44.19 10.82 -16.66
CA LEU A 213 43.70 12.11 -17.17
C LEU A 213 42.67 12.72 -16.20
N ASP A 214 43.06 13.78 -15.49
CA ASP A 214 42.15 14.56 -14.64
C ASP A 214 41.06 15.24 -15.47
N GLN A 215 39.80 15.18 -15.02
CA GLN A 215 38.67 15.84 -15.69
C GLN A 215 38.72 17.38 -15.49
N PRO A 216 38.80 18.20 -16.56
CA PRO A 216 38.88 19.65 -16.46
C PRO A 216 37.49 20.30 -16.34
N ALA A 217 36.76 20.02 -15.27
CA ALA A 217 35.37 20.48 -15.03
C ALA A 217 35.16 22.00 -15.18
N THR A 218 36.20 22.81 -14.92
CA THR A 218 36.18 24.27 -15.06
C THR A 218 36.22 24.77 -16.51
N GLY A 219 36.61 23.95 -17.48
CA GLY A 219 36.61 24.33 -18.91
C GLY A 219 35.20 24.36 -19.51
N TRP A 220 34.41 23.32 -19.24
CA TRP A 220 33.09 23.12 -19.89
C TRP A 220 32.06 24.15 -19.45
N ALA A 221 32.12 24.64 -18.20
CA ALA A 221 31.29 25.75 -17.72
C ALA A 221 31.45 27.01 -18.59
N GLY A 222 32.68 27.28 -19.06
CA GLY A 222 32.96 28.35 -20.02
C GLY A 222 32.28 28.09 -21.36
N ALA A 223 32.58 26.95 -22.00
CA ALA A 223 32.05 26.61 -23.33
C ALA A 223 30.51 26.59 -23.38
N LEU A 224 29.85 26.03 -22.35
CA LEU A 224 28.38 25.96 -22.26
C LEU A 224 27.75 27.33 -22.02
N GLY A 225 28.30 28.15 -21.12
CA GLY A 225 27.82 29.53 -20.91
C GLY A 225 27.99 30.40 -22.15
N ASP A 226 29.13 30.25 -22.84
CA ASP A 226 29.46 30.97 -24.06
C ASP A 226 28.60 30.49 -25.25
N ALA A 227 28.13 29.23 -25.25
CA ALA A 227 27.13 28.73 -26.19
C ALA A 227 25.71 29.26 -25.89
N TRP A 228 25.27 29.19 -24.63
CA TRP A 228 23.97 29.71 -24.17
C TRP A 228 23.77 31.19 -24.51
N GLN A 229 24.77 32.03 -24.21
CA GLN A 229 24.79 33.47 -24.53
C GLN A 229 24.67 33.79 -26.04
N ARG A 230 24.84 32.81 -26.92
CA ARG A 230 24.75 32.97 -28.39
C ARG A 230 23.56 32.27 -29.04
N GLY A 231 22.93 31.31 -28.36
CA GLY A 231 21.83 30.49 -28.90
C GLY A 231 20.51 30.54 -28.13
N GLY A 232 20.50 30.92 -26.85
CA GLY A 232 19.31 30.96 -25.99
C GLY A 232 18.87 29.60 -25.41
N THR A 233 19.13 28.49 -26.13
CA THR A 233 18.94 27.10 -25.71
C THR A 233 19.45 26.80 -24.29
N SER A 234 18.65 26.16 -23.42
CA SER A 234 19.17 25.63 -22.16
C SER A 234 20.04 24.39 -22.39
N PHE A 235 21.23 24.36 -21.79
CA PHE A 235 22.25 23.34 -22.01
C PHE A 235 22.61 22.61 -20.72
N HIS A 236 22.49 21.29 -20.75
CA HIS A 236 22.79 20.40 -19.65
C HIS A 236 23.78 19.33 -20.12
N LEU A 237 24.78 19.05 -19.29
CA LEU A 237 25.81 18.05 -19.55
C LEU A 237 25.94 17.14 -18.33
N ILE A 238 25.74 15.85 -18.55
CA ILE A 238 26.08 14.78 -17.62
C ILE A 238 27.25 14.00 -18.21
N SER A 239 28.30 13.76 -17.42
CA SER A 239 29.48 13.00 -17.84
C SER A 239 29.86 11.96 -16.79
N HIS A 240 29.85 10.70 -17.20
CA HIS A 240 30.39 9.58 -16.42
C HIS A 240 31.62 9.02 -17.14
N THR A 241 32.60 8.56 -16.37
CA THR A 241 33.85 8.02 -16.90
C THR A 241 34.16 6.66 -16.27
N ARG A 242 34.16 5.62 -17.10
CA ARG A 242 34.51 4.24 -16.80
C ARG A 242 36.04 4.09 -16.90
N GLY A 243 36.67 3.55 -15.85
CA GLY A 243 38.12 3.35 -15.79
C GLY A 243 38.51 1.88 -15.54
N ALA A 244 39.68 1.47 -16.02
CA ALA A 244 40.12 0.07 -16.19
C ALA A 244 40.10 -0.85 -14.94
N GLY A 245 39.88 -0.33 -13.73
CA GLY A 245 39.72 -1.12 -12.50
C GLY A 245 38.26 -1.47 -12.14
N HIS A 246 37.28 -0.91 -12.85
CA HIS A 246 35.85 -1.16 -12.62
C HIS A 246 35.33 -2.17 -13.65
N GLY A 247 34.39 -3.02 -13.23
CA GLY A 247 33.71 -3.94 -14.16
C GLY A 247 32.99 -3.16 -15.25
N ALA A 248 33.07 -3.61 -16.51
CA ALA A 248 32.62 -2.85 -17.68
C ALA A 248 31.08 -2.74 -17.86
N ALA A 249 30.32 -3.07 -16.82
CA ALA A 249 28.87 -3.20 -16.84
C ALA A 249 28.15 -1.85 -16.94
N GLY A 250 26.98 -1.85 -17.58
CA GLY A 250 26.10 -0.68 -17.81
C GLY A 250 25.44 -0.04 -16.58
N HIS A 251 26.13 0.05 -15.44
CA HIS A 251 25.61 0.55 -14.15
C HIS A 251 24.96 1.96 -14.24
N LEU A 252 25.47 2.84 -15.10
CA LEU A 252 24.86 4.16 -15.32
C LEU A 252 23.45 4.04 -15.91
N VAL A 253 23.24 3.12 -16.87
CA VAL A 253 21.93 2.89 -17.49
C VAL A 253 20.99 2.19 -16.52
N ASP A 254 21.48 1.30 -15.66
CA ASP A 254 20.71 0.71 -14.57
C ASP A 254 20.21 1.79 -13.59
N ALA A 255 21.08 2.74 -13.23
CA ALA A 255 20.73 3.89 -12.39
C ALA A 255 19.73 4.85 -13.06
N TRP A 256 19.84 5.08 -14.38
CA TRP A 256 18.85 5.84 -15.16
C TRP A 256 17.48 5.13 -15.22
N GLU A 257 17.46 3.81 -15.46
CA GLU A 257 16.23 3.01 -15.42
C GLU A 257 15.58 3.04 -14.03
N TYR A 258 16.37 2.98 -12.96
CA TYR A 258 15.88 3.10 -11.59
C TYR A 258 15.28 4.50 -11.32
N ALA A 259 16.02 5.57 -11.60
CA ALA A 259 15.60 6.94 -11.33
C ALA A 259 14.32 7.32 -12.11
N LEU A 260 14.28 7.03 -13.42
CA LEU A 260 13.13 7.38 -14.26
C LEU A 260 11.89 6.48 -14.05
N ARG A 261 12.04 5.30 -13.41
CA ARG A 261 10.91 4.46 -12.97
C ARG A 261 10.46 4.72 -11.54
N THR A 262 11.21 5.50 -10.76
CA THR A 262 10.95 5.78 -9.34
C THR A 262 10.74 7.27 -9.08
N PRO A 263 9.71 7.93 -9.69
CA PRO A 263 9.52 9.36 -9.51
C PRO A 263 9.14 9.69 -8.06
N SER A 264 9.80 10.70 -7.50
CA SER A 264 9.43 11.37 -6.24
C SER A 264 8.61 12.65 -6.48
N ALA A 265 8.63 13.19 -7.70
CA ALA A 265 7.82 14.31 -8.15
C ALA A 265 6.30 14.08 -7.92
N GLY A 266 5.72 14.86 -7.01
CA GLY A 266 4.31 14.77 -6.62
C GLY A 266 3.34 15.08 -7.77
N SER A 267 2.08 14.68 -7.60
CA SER A 267 1.05 14.64 -8.67
C SER A 267 0.74 15.96 -9.41
N ARG A 268 1.18 17.10 -8.88
CA ARG A 268 1.07 18.43 -9.52
C ARG A 268 2.26 18.84 -10.40
N GLN A 269 3.40 18.17 -10.28
CA GLN A 269 4.62 18.55 -10.97
C GLN A 269 4.61 17.94 -12.38
N ARG A 270 4.73 18.78 -13.42
CA ARG A 270 4.62 18.37 -14.84
C ARG A 270 5.80 17.51 -15.31
N SER A 271 6.96 17.73 -14.72
CA SER A 271 8.22 17.06 -15.04
C SER A 271 8.95 16.67 -13.75
N VAL A 272 9.75 15.61 -13.86
CA VAL A 272 10.71 15.20 -12.82
C VAL A 272 11.97 16.05 -13.02
N SER A 273 12.47 16.70 -11.97
CA SER A 273 13.58 17.65 -12.14
C SER A 273 14.90 16.93 -12.41
N LEU A 274 15.79 17.51 -13.23
CA LEU A 274 17.08 16.88 -13.53
C LEU A 274 17.95 16.72 -12.27
N VAL A 275 17.81 17.61 -11.28
CA VAL A 275 18.49 17.53 -9.97
C VAL A 275 18.02 16.32 -9.16
N GLU A 276 16.71 16.05 -9.14
CA GLU A 276 16.10 14.90 -8.48
C GLU A 276 16.52 13.58 -9.14
N VAL A 277 16.50 13.53 -10.48
CA VAL A 277 16.99 12.38 -11.25
C VAL A 277 18.48 12.11 -10.97
N MET A 278 19.31 13.16 -10.91
CA MET A 278 20.72 13.02 -10.53
C MET A 278 20.93 12.53 -9.08
N GLY A 279 20.05 12.93 -8.15
CA GLY A 279 20.06 12.42 -6.77
C GLY A 279 19.76 10.91 -6.69
N LEU A 280 18.74 10.46 -7.43
CA LEU A 280 18.38 9.04 -7.52
C LEU A 280 19.44 8.21 -8.26
N ILE A 281 20.07 8.76 -9.30
CA ILE A 281 21.20 8.12 -10.00
C ILE A 281 22.38 7.93 -9.05
N ARG A 282 22.78 8.97 -8.30
CA ARG A 282 23.87 8.87 -7.31
C ARG A 282 23.55 7.79 -6.28
N HIS A 283 22.37 7.84 -5.67
CA HIS A 283 21.94 6.86 -4.67
C HIS A 283 21.99 5.40 -5.18
N HIS A 284 21.60 5.16 -6.44
CA HIS A 284 21.69 3.83 -7.05
C HIS A 284 23.14 3.37 -7.28
N LEU A 285 24.02 4.27 -7.71
CA LEU A 285 25.44 3.99 -7.90
C LEU A 285 26.17 3.75 -6.57
N ASP A 286 25.80 4.48 -5.52
CA ASP A 286 26.28 4.28 -4.14
C ASP A 286 25.92 2.88 -3.63
N LEU A 287 24.65 2.47 -3.79
CA LEU A 287 24.16 1.13 -3.44
C LEU A 287 24.85 0.02 -4.26
N ALA A 288 25.23 0.30 -5.51
CA ALA A 288 26.00 -0.61 -6.35
C ALA A 288 27.52 -0.61 -6.03
N GLY A 289 27.99 0.24 -5.11
CA GLY A 289 29.41 0.37 -4.74
C GLY A 289 30.28 1.05 -5.79
N VAL A 290 29.69 1.75 -6.77
CA VAL A 290 30.39 2.39 -7.88
C VAL A 290 31.01 3.72 -7.41
N ARG A 291 32.33 3.76 -7.30
CA ARG A 291 33.08 4.90 -6.73
C ARG A 291 33.24 6.11 -7.66
N THR A 292 32.73 6.05 -8.89
CA THR A 292 32.83 7.12 -9.89
C THR A 292 31.51 7.88 -10.01
N GLU A 293 31.36 8.94 -9.21
CA GLU A 293 30.22 9.85 -9.33
C GLU A 293 30.11 10.46 -10.74
N PRO A 294 28.92 10.51 -11.36
CA PRO A 294 28.71 11.25 -12.61
C PRO A 294 28.77 12.76 -12.35
N PHE A 295 29.55 13.48 -13.15
CA PHE A 295 29.58 14.94 -13.16
C PHE A 295 28.31 15.50 -13.82
N TYR A 296 27.76 16.59 -13.28
CA TYR A 296 26.61 17.31 -13.84
C TYR A 296 26.85 18.83 -13.84
N ILE A 297 26.47 19.49 -14.94
CA ILE A 297 26.39 20.95 -15.06
C ILE A 297 25.20 21.34 -15.96
N GLY A 298 24.54 22.46 -15.65
CA GLY A 298 23.43 23.01 -16.42
C GLY A 298 23.47 24.54 -16.51
N VAL A 299 23.00 25.10 -17.62
CA VAL A 299 22.92 26.54 -17.89
C VAL A 299 21.62 26.84 -18.64
N GLY A 300 20.75 27.70 -18.10
CA GLY A 300 19.45 27.99 -18.72
C GLY A 300 18.71 29.17 -18.09
N LEU A 301 17.54 29.48 -18.66
CA LEU A 301 16.56 30.40 -18.06
C LEU A 301 15.72 29.64 -17.03
N GLY A 302 15.43 30.25 -15.88
CA GLY A 302 14.82 29.59 -14.71
C GLY A 302 13.34 29.21 -14.86
N GLY A 303 13.03 28.26 -15.75
CA GLY A 303 11.75 27.58 -15.90
C GLY A 303 11.93 26.06 -15.85
N THR A 304 10.85 25.30 -15.72
CA THR A 304 10.92 23.83 -15.59
C THR A 304 11.44 23.16 -16.85
N GLU A 305 12.62 22.54 -16.73
CA GLU A 305 13.30 21.79 -17.79
C GLU A 305 12.57 20.45 -18.03
N ASP A 306 11.60 20.44 -18.95
CA ASP A 306 10.72 19.29 -19.23
C ASP A 306 11.43 18.11 -19.94
N PHE A 307 12.67 17.77 -19.59
CA PHE A 307 13.37 16.60 -20.13
C PHE A 307 12.62 15.29 -19.85
N PHE A 308 12.06 15.14 -18.64
CA PHE A 308 11.33 13.95 -18.21
C PHE A 308 9.92 14.31 -17.72
N PRO A 309 8.89 14.24 -18.59
CA PRO A 309 7.50 14.39 -18.18
C PRO A 309 7.16 13.44 -17.03
N ASN A 310 6.53 13.94 -15.97
CA ASN A 310 6.17 13.15 -14.80
C ASN A 310 4.96 12.25 -15.13
N PRO A 311 5.09 10.91 -15.10
CA PRO A 311 3.98 10.01 -15.38
C PRO A 311 2.88 10.03 -14.30
N ARG A 312 3.12 10.68 -13.15
CA ARG A 312 2.10 10.95 -12.11
C ARG A 312 1.43 12.31 -12.24
N PHE A 313 1.78 13.14 -13.23
CA PHE A 313 1.16 14.46 -13.39
C PHE A 313 -0.34 14.33 -13.70
N VAL A 314 -1.17 14.87 -12.81
CA VAL A 314 -2.62 14.99 -13.00
C VAL A 314 -2.93 16.46 -13.36
N PRO A 315 -3.32 16.74 -14.62
CA PRO A 315 -3.78 18.08 -14.98
C PRO A 315 -5.05 18.45 -14.20
N ASP A 316 -5.24 19.75 -13.99
CA ASP A 316 -6.44 20.34 -13.40
C ASP A 316 -6.79 19.87 -11.97
N LEU A 317 -5.79 19.41 -11.21
CA LEU A 317 -5.90 19.28 -9.75
C LEU A 317 -6.32 20.62 -9.12
N PRO A 318 -7.24 20.63 -8.13
CA PRO A 318 -7.65 21.86 -7.45
C PRO A 318 -6.46 22.67 -6.93
N ARG A 319 -6.53 24.01 -7.02
CA ARG A 319 -5.46 24.91 -6.50
C ARG A 319 -5.13 24.65 -5.03
N ASP A 320 -6.14 24.26 -4.25
CA ASP A 320 -6.08 24.25 -2.78
C ASP A 320 -5.98 22.86 -2.13
N SER A 321 -5.97 21.75 -2.88
CA SER A 321 -5.65 20.45 -2.27
C SER A 321 -4.23 20.46 -1.66
N LEU A 322 -3.95 19.59 -0.70
CA LEU A 322 -2.55 19.30 -0.32
C LEU A 322 -1.96 18.25 -1.25
N ASP A 323 -0.64 18.10 -1.23
CA ASP A 323 -0.01 16.98 -1.92
C ASP A 323 -0.27 15.66 -1.15
N PRO A 324 -0.92 14.65 -1.75
CA PRO A 324 -1.28 13.44 -1.03
C PRO A 324 -0.07 12.64 -0.53
N ASP A 325 1.02 12.61 -1.32
CA ASP A 325 2.24 11.87 -0.99
C ASP A 325 3.01 12.56 0.14
N GLY A 326 3.13 13.89 0.10
CA GLY A 326 3.70 14.69 1.19
C GLY A 326 2.93 14.56 2.50
N VAL A 327 1.59 14.58 2.47
CA VAL A 327 0.76 14.38 3.68
C VAL A 327 0.82 12.93 4.18
N ALA A 328 0.89 11.94 3.28
CA ALA A 328 1.05 10.54 3.65
C ALA A 328 2.43 10.27 4.29
N ARG A 329 3.50 10.87 3.75
CA ARG A 329 4.86 10.84 4.32
C ARG A 329 4.86 11.34 5.76
N LEU A 330 4.34 12.54 6.01
CA LEU A 330 4.28 13.10 7.37
C LEU A 330 3.44 12.23 8.32
N ARG A 331 2.31 11.67 7.85
CA ARG A 331 1.49 10.74 8.63
C ARG A 331 2.21 9.44 8.96
N HIS A 332 3.14 9.00 8.12
CA HIS A 332 3.99 7.82 8.36
C HIS A 332 5.10 8.14 9.36
N GLU A 333 5.85 9.23 9.15
CA GLU A 333 6.96 9.67 10.01
C GLU A 333 6.47 10.01 11.43
N ASN A 334 5.31 10.66 11.54
CA ASN A 334 4.68 10.99 12.83
C ASN A 334 3.86 9.83 13.43
N ARG A 335 3.82 8.65 12.79
CA ARG A 335 2.95 7.53 13.20
C ARG A 335 3.25 7.06 14.62
N ASP A 336 4.51 6.79 14.92
CA ASP A 336 4.91 6.27 16.23
C ASP A 336 4.77 7.32 17.35
N HIS A 337 4.67 8.61 16.99
CA HIS A 337 4.35 9.69 17.92
C HIS A 337 2.84 9.73 18.25
N PHE A 338 1.96 9.65 17.26
CA PHE A 338 0.51 9.83 17.48
C PHE A 338 -0.30 8.54 17.63
N GLU A 339 0.01 7.46 16.91
CA GLU A 339 -0.79 6.21 16.90
C GLU A 339 -0.88 5.57 18.31
N PRO A 340 0.23 5.30 19.03
CA PRO A 340 0.13 4.57 20.30
C PRO A 340 -0.60 5.42 21.35
N ARG A 341 -0.28 6.72 21.37
CA ARG A 341 -0.86 7.68 22.30
C ARG A 341 -2.34 7.95 22.00
N SER A 342 -2.79 7.81 20.75
CA SER A 342 -4.23 7.83 20.39
C SER A 342 -5.00 6.67 21.01
N ARG A 343 -4.33 5.54 21.29
CA ARG A 343 -4.86 4.38 22.04
C ARG A 343 -4.54 4.43 23.54
N GLY A 344 -4.00 5.54 24.04
CA GLY A 344 -3.64 5.71 25.46
C GLY A 344 -2.47 4.83 25.93
N VAL A 345 -1.71 4.21 25.03
CA VAL A 345 -0.51 3.42 25.34
C VAL A 345 0.77 4.20 25.03
N ALA A 346 1.93 3.74 25.53
CA ALA A 346 3.21 4.39 25.28
C ALA A 346 3.83 3.96 23.93
N HIS A 347 3.56 2.73 23.48
CA HIS A 347 4.26 2.11 22.36
C HIS A 347 3.33 1.32 21.43
N ALA A 348 3.61 1.31 20.12
CA ALA A 348 2.75 0.67 19.11
C ALA A 348 2.50 -0.83 19.39
N ALA A 349 3.49 -1.53 19.95
CA ALA A 349 3.43 -2.93 20.32
C ALA A 349 2.58 -3.26 21.57
N GLU A 350 2.12 -2.26 22.33
CA GLU A 350 1.15 -2.48 23.42
C GLU A 350 -0.26 -2.65 22.80
N SER A 351 -0.83 -3.85 22.89
CA SER A 351 -2.14 -4.18 22.32
C SER A 351 -3.33 -3.63 23.11
N GLY A 352 -4.32 -3.08 22.40
CA GLY A 352 -5.59 -2.59 22.97
C GLY A 352 -5.80 -1.07 22.83
N ASP A 353 -7.00 -0.60 23.20
CA ASP A 353 -7.34 0.82 23.28
C ASP A 353 -7.70 1.21 24.74
N PHE A 354 -6.75 1.88 25.38
CA PHE A 354 -6.82 2.36 26.76
C PHE A 354 -7.31 3.82 26.86
N PHE A 355 -7.47 4.53 25.73
CA PHE A 355 -7.97 5.89 25.74
C PHE A 355 -9.46 5.91 26.13
N VAL A 356 -9.78 6.62 27.22
CA VAL A 356 -11.14 6.79 27.72
C VAL A 356 -11.38 8.23 28.16
N GLY A 357 -12.63 8.68 28.02
CA GLY A 357 -13.07 10.02 28.43
C GLY A 357 -12.50 11.14 27.57
N ARG A 358 -12.24 12.29 28.22
CA ARG A 358 -11.88 13.58 27.61
C ARG A 358 -12.93 14.09 26.60
N THR A 359 -14.15 13.56 26.65
CA THR A 359 -15.26 13.83 25.70
C THR A 359 -15.55 15.32 25.53
N ARG A 360 -15.50 16.13 26.59
CA ARG A 360 -15.70 17.58 26.51
C ARG A 360 -14.54 18.33 25.82
N ALA A 361 -13.31 17.85 25.97
CA ALA A 361 -12.15 18.40 25.28
C ALA A 361 -12.17 18.02 23.79
N LEU A 362 -12.48 16.75 23.47
CA LEU A 362 -12.71 16.32 22.08
C LEU A 362 -13.86 17.10 21.42
N ARG A 363 -14.99 17.30 22.11
CA ARG A 363 -16.10 18.16 21.63
C ARG A 363 -15.65 19.59 21.33
N ARG A 364 -14.81 20.19 22.20
CA ARG A 364 -14.29 21.56 22.00
C ARG A 364 -13.40 21.64 20.75
N ILE A 365 -12.49 20.68 20.56
CA ILE A 365 -11.58 20.62 19.40
C ILE A 365 -12.35 20.30 18.12
N ALA A 366 -13.29 19.35 18.14
CA ALA A 366 -14.16 19.05 16.99
C ALA A 366 -14.99 20.27 16.57
N ALA A 367 -15.61 20.98 17.51
CA ALA A 367 -16.37 22.20 17.24
C ALA A 367 -15.48 23.36 16.74
N TRP A 368 -14.24 23.48 17.22
CA TRP A 368 -13.25 24.43 16.71
C TRP A 368 -12.84 24.09 15.26
N ALA A 369 -12.58 22.81 14.98
CA ALA A 369 -12.26 22.32 13.63
C ALA A 369 -13.46 22.40 12.67
N ALA A 370 -14.69 22.42 13.20
CA ALA A 370 -15.96 22.54 12.47
C ALA A 370 -16.46 23.98 12.24
N ALA A 371 -15.71 25.00 12.66
CA ALA A 371 -16.08 26.40 12.44
C ALA A 371 -16.28 26.70 10.93
N PRO A 372 -17.14 27.67 10.56
CA PRO A 372 -17.27 28.13 9.17
C PRO A 372 -15.97 28.76 8.65
N ALA A 373 -15.86 28.95 7.34
CA ALA A 373 -14.70 29.61 6.73
C ALA A 373 -14.58 31.08 7.21
N GLY A 374 -13.36 31.51 7.53
CA GLY A 374 -13.07 32.79 8.18
C GLY A 374 -12.01 32.66 9.28
N PRO A 375 -11.56 33.77 9.87
CA PRO A 375 -10.51 33.77 10.89
C PRO A 375 -10.97 33.09 12.19
N VAL A 376 -10.39 31.93 12.50
CA VAL A 376 -10.58 31.20 13.75
C VAL A 376 -9.32 31.37 14.60
N ARG A 377 -9.46 31.66 15.90
CA ARG A 377 -8.29 31.73 16.80
C ARG A 377 -7.57 30.37 16.86
N PRO A 378 -6.22 30.36 16.85
CA PRO A 378 -5.47 29.12 17.05
C PRO A 378 -5.69 28.59 18.48
N LEU A 379 -5.63 27.28 18.66
CA LEU A 379 -6.01 26.60 19.91
C LEU A 379 -4.80 25.91 20.54
N ALA A 380 -4.43 26.29 21.77
CA ALA A 380 -3.34 25.69 22.53
C ALA A 380 -3.89 24.71 23.58
N VAL A 381 -3.60 23.42 23.41
CA VAL A 381 -3.90 22.35 24.38
C VAL A 381 -2.76 22.30 25.40
N THR A 382 -3.09 22.50 26.68
CA THR A 382 -2.10 22.58 27.75
C THR A 382 -2.46 21.75 28.99
N GLY A 383 -1.58 21.77 29.99
CA GLY A 383 -1.66 20.98 31.21
C GLY A 383 -0.28 20.42 31.62
N ALA A 384 -0.24 19.77 32.78
CA ALA A 384 0.95 19.19 33.40
C ALA A 384 1.59 18.04 32.56
N PRO A 385 2.79 17.57 32.95
CA PRO A 385 3.32 16.29 32.49
C PRO A 385 2.33 15.16 32.82
N GLY A 386 2.09 14.26 31.86
CA GLY A 386 1.18 13.13 32.06
C GLY A 386 -0.33 13.41 31.92
N SER A 387 -0.77 14.66 31.77
CA SER A 387 -2.21 15.00 31.60
C SER A 387 -2.85 14.50 30.29
N GLY A 388 -2.06 13.92 29.37
CA GLY A 388 -2.57 13.33 28.13
C GLY A 388 -2.72 14.30 26.95
N LYS A 389 -1.93 15.39 26.88
CA LYS A 389 -1.93 16.36 25.75
C LYS A 389 -1.78 15.66 24.39
N THR A 390 -0.66 14.97 24.16
CA THR A 390 -0.41 14.21 22.93
C THR A 390 -1.42 13.09 22.72
N ALA A 391 -1.93 12.47 23.80
CA ALA A 391 -2.96 11.44 23.68
C ALA A 391 -4.27 12.03 23.13
N LEU A 392 -4.66 13.22 23.58
CA LEU A 392 -5.84 13.93 23.06
C LEU A 392 -5.65 14.39 21.61
N LEU A 393 -4.48 14.91 21.26
CA LEU A 393 -4.15 15.33 19.88
C LEU A 393 -4.03 14.12 18.94
N GLY A 394 -3.41 13.04 19.39
CA GLY A 394 -3.36 11.75 18.71
C GLY A 394 -4.76 11.15 18.54
N ARG A 395 -5.63 11.25 19.56
CA ARG A 395 -7.04 10.83 19.44
C ARG A 395 -7.78 11.69 18.43
N PHE A 396 -7.61 13.01 18.44
CA PHE A 396 -8.19 13.89 17.41
C PHE A 396 -7.72 13.49 16.00
N LEU A 397 -6.41 13.31 15.80
CA LEU A 397 -5.83 12.87 14.52
C LEU A 397 -6.37 11.49 14.08
N ALA A 398 -6.40 10.50 14.98
CA ALA A 398 -7.02 9.20 14.73
C ALA A 398 -8.49 9.35 14.35
N LEU A 399 -9.24 10.24 15.01
CA LEU A 399 -10.62 10.53 14.67
C LEU A 399 -10.78 11.31 13.34
N THR A 400 -9.75 11.94 12.78
CA THR A 400 -9.81 12.58 11.45
C THR A 400 -9.77 11.59 10.29
N ASP A 401 -9.10 10.43 10.47
CA ASP A 401 -9.21 9.30 9.54
C ASP A 401 -10.62 8.70 9.68
N PRO A 402 -11.52 8.80 8.67
CA PRO A 402 -12.92 8.34 8.77
C PRO A 402 -13.06 6.86 9.12
N ASP A 403 -12.00 6.13 8.87
CA ASP A 403 -11.85 4.69 8.77
C ASP A 403 -11.23 4.11 10.08
N ASN A 404 -10.71 4.96 10.97
CA ASN A 404 -10.00 4.58 12.20
C ASN A 404 -10.93 3.98 13.27
N PRO A 405 -10.54 2.86 13.95
CA PRO A 405 -11.39 2.20 14.94
C PRO A 405 -11.77 3.08 16.14
N ALA A 406 -10.97 4.10 16.49
CA ALA A 406 -11.29 5.05 17.54
C ALA A 406 -12.63 5.77 17.34
N ARG A 407 -13.05 6.01 16.09
CA ARG A 407 -14.33 6.68 15.75
C ARG A 407 -15.56 5.89 16.17
N LEU A 408 -15.42 4.58 16.37
CA LEU A 408 -16.52 3.64 16.44
C LEU A 408 -17.13 3.54 17.86
N ASN A 409 -16.33 3.93 18.86
CA ASN A 409 -16.70 4.07 20.27
C ASN A 409 -16.78 5.55 20.71
N THR A 410 -16.86 6.48 19.76
CA THR A 410 -16.80 7.93 20.00
C THR A 410 -18.13 8.61 19.68
N ASP A 411 -18.54 9.55 20.54
CA ASP A 411 -19.77 10.34 20.42
C ASP A 411 -19.77 11.16 19.10
N PRO A 412 -20.84 11.13 18.28
CA PRO A 412 -20.93 11.90 17.04
C PRO A 412 -20.64 13.40 17.17
N GLU A 413 -20.97 14.03 18.31
CA GLU A 413 -20.64 15.45 18.56
C GLU A 413 -19.14 15.70 18.83
N THR A 414 -18.36 14.63 18.99
CA THR A 414 -16.91 14.68 19.23
C THR A 414 -16.09 14.15 18.04
N LEU A 415 -16.76 13.70 16.98
CA LEU A 415 -16.11 13.37 15.72
C LEU A 415 -15.75 14.67 14.98
N PRO A 416 -14.51 14.80 14.46
CA PRO A 416 -14.18 15.92 13.58
C PRO A 416 -14.94 15.80 12.25
N PRO A 417 -15.28 16.93 11.60
CA PRO A 417 -15.95 16.95 10.31
C PRO A 417 -15.30 16.03 9.25
N PRO A 418 -16.10 15.37 8.40
CA PRO A 418 -15.58 14.54 7.31
C PRO A 418 -14.86 15.42 6.28
N GLY A 419 -13.81 14.87 5.66
CA GLY A 419 -13.03 15.58 4.64
C GLY A 419 -12.06 16.64 5.17
N LEU A 420 -11.90 16.79 6.49
CA LEU A 420 -10.88 17.67 7.05
C LEU A 420 -9.47 17.23 6.64
N THR A 421 -8.80 18.09 5.89
CA THR A 421 -7.39 17.93 5.54
C THR A 421 -6.54 18.38 6.72
N VAL A 422 -5.87 17.41 7.36
CA VAL A 422 -5.09 17.63 8.59
C VAL A 422 -3.63 17.18 8.41
N VAL A 423 -2.72 18.12 8.66
CA VAL A 423 -1.25 17.94 8.66
C VAL A 423 -0.78 17.72 10.11
N PRO A 424 -0.32 16.51 10.48
CA PRO A 424 0.31 16.26 11.77
C PRO A 424 1.79 16.63 11.75
N LEU A 425 2.25 17.29 12.81
CA LEU A 425 3.63 17.69 13.05
C LEU A 425 3.96 17.46 14.53
N THR A 426 5.21 17.14 14.83
CA THR A 426 5.72 16.95 16.20
C THR A 426 6.92 17.84 16.42
N GLY A 427 7.03 18.48 17.58
CA GLY A 427 8.22 19.21 18.00
C GLY A 427 9.34 18.31 18.51
N ARG A 428 9.07 17.01 18.69
CA ARG A 428 10.11 16.02 18.97
C ARG A 428 10.94 15.75 17.71
N ASP A 429 12.26 15.66 17.87
CA ASP A 429 13.23 15.37 16.80
C ASP A 429 13.29 16.38 15.63
N ILE A 430 12.57 17.51 15.70
CA ILE A 430 12.70 18.65 14.78
C ILE A 430 13.89 19.52 15.18
N GLY A 431 14.88 19.65 14.28
CA GLY A 431 16.09 20.45 14.45
C GLY A 431 15.88 21.98 14.46
N GLY A 432 14.67 22.46 14.19
CA GLY A 432 14.30 23.87 14.28
C GLY A 432 13.29 24.33 13.21
N LEU A 433 13.18 25.65 13.04
CA LEU A 433 12.27 26.29 12.09
C LEU A 433 12.39 25.75 10.66
N GLN A 434 13.61 25.45 10.23
CA GLN A 434 13.92 24.99 8.88
C GLN A 434 13.29 23.62 8.57
N SER A 435 13.30 22.69 9.53
CA SER A 435 12.66 21.37 9.38
C SER A 435 11.13 21.52 9.39
N LEU A 436 10.57 22.29 10.34
CA LEU A 436 9.12 22.56 10.40
C LEU A 436 8.59 23.21 9.10
N ALA A 437 9.38 24.11 8.50
CA ALA A 437 9.07 24.73 7.21
C ALA A 437 9.21 23.74 6.04
N ALA A 438 10.22 22.87 6.03
CA ALA A 438 10.41 21.86 4.99
C ALA A 438 9.27 20.81 4.98
N ASP A 439 8.78 20.41 6.15
CA ASP A 439 7.66 19.47 6.28
C ASP A 439 6.34 20.10 5.80
N LEU A 440 6.06 21.34 6.18
CA LEU A 440 4.93 22.10 5.63
C LEU A 440 5.06 22.33 4.12
N ALA A 441 6.27 22.59 3.61
CA ALA A 441 6.52 22.72 2.18
C ALA A 441 6.22 21.41 1.41
N ALA A 442 6.62 20.26 1.97
CA ALA A 442 6.30 18.95 1.40
C ALA A 442 4.79 18.68 1.39
N ALA A 443 4.07 18.98 2.48
CA ALA A 443 2.60 18.86 2.52
C ALA A 443 1.89 19.75 1.49
N LEU A 444 2.49 20.90 1.14
CA LEU A 444 1.99 21.83 0.12
C LEU A 444 2.43 21.47 -1.32
N GLY A 445 3.26 20.43 -1.50
CA GLY A 445 3.80 20.02 -2.81
C GLY A 445 4.85 20.97 -3.38
N LEU A 446 5.49 21.80 -2.54
CA LEU A 446 6.52 22.75 -2.94
C LEU A 446 7.88 22.04 -3.16
N PRO A 447 8.79 22.62 -3.98
CA PRO A 447 10.14 22.09 -4.15
C PRO A 447 10.92 22.00 -2.83
N GLN A 448 11.83 21.03 -2.73
CA GLN A 448 12.76 20.93 -1.61
C GLN A 448 13.58 22.23 -1.49
N GLY A 449 13.78 22.70 -0.25
CA GLY A 449 14.46 23.98 0.03
C GLY A 449 13.57 25.23 -0.04
N ALA A 450 12.25 25.09 -0.22
CA ALA A 450 11.32 26.22 -0.11
C ALA A 450 11.41 26.91 1.27
N SER A 451 11.39 28.24 1.29
CA SER A 451 11.57 29.03 2.52
C SER A 451 10.31 29.08 3.39
N ALA A 452 10.50 29.30 4.70
CA ALA A 452 9.39 29.52 5.64
C ALA A 452 8.45 30.67 5.19
N GLY A 453 8.99 31.74 4.60
CA GLY A 453 8.20 32.80 3.99
C GLY A 453 7.32 32.28 2.84
N ARG A 454 7.89 31.48 1.93
CA ARG A 454 7.13 30.91 0.81
C ARG A 454 6.01 29.96 1.27
N VAL A 455 6.22 29.23 2.37
CA VAL A 455 5.18 28.42 3.02
C VAL A 455 4.04 29.31 3.54
N LEU A 456 4.35 30.44 4.20
CA LEU A 456 3.33 31.39 4.65
C LEU A 456 2.59 32.04 3.48
N ASP A 457 3.27 32.47 2.41
CA ASP A 457 2.65 33.05 1.22
C ASP A 457 1.62 32.10 0.60
N VAL A 458 2.02 30.83 0.43
CA VAL A 458 1.18 29.80 -0.18
C VAL A 458 0.00 29.45 0.71
N LEU A 459 0.17 29.43 2.04
CA LEU A 459 -0.94 29.25 2.99
C LEU A 459 -1.88 30.45 3.04
N ALA A 460 -1.36 31.68 2.91
CA ALA A 460 -2.14 32.91 2.92
C ALA A 460 -2.98 33.10 1.64
N GLY A 461 -2.54 32.55 0.51
CA GLY A 461 -3.29 32.54 -0.75
C GLY A 461 -4.42 31.50 -0.85
N ARG A 462 -4.64 30.68 0.19
CA ARG A 462 -5.68 29.63 0.20
C ARG A 462 -7.06 30.17 0.49
N VAL A 463 -8.06 29.53 -0.11
CA VAL A 463 -9.49 29.65 0.25
C VAL A 463 -9.99 28.47 1.10
N ASP A 464 -9.44 27.27 0.91
CA ASP A 464 -9.87 26.09 1.68
C ASP A 464 -9.10 25.95 3.00
N PRO A 465 -9.79 25.81 4.14
CA PRO A 465 -9.15 25.74 5.45
C PRO A 465 -8.36 24.44 5.65
N VAL A 466 -7.08 24.57 6.02
CA VAL A 466 -6.19 23.45 6.40
C VAL A 466 -6.01 23.41 7.91
N VAL A 467 -6.07 22.21 8.50
CA VAL A 467 -5.78 22.02 9.93
C VAL A 467 -4.32 21.60 10.08
N ILE A 468 -3.58 22.31 10.93
CA ILE A 468 -2.19 22.00 11.30
C ILE A 468 -2.19 21.61 12.78
N VAL A 469 -1.75 20.39 13.09
CA VAL A 469 -1.65 19.89 14.48
C VAL A 469 -0.16 19.76 14.84
N LEU A 470 0.30 20.57 15.79
CA LEU A 470 1.70 20.65 16.21
C LEU A 470 1.81 20.29 17.70
N ASP A 471 2.13 19.04 18.01
CA ASP A 471 2.31 18.58 19.41
C ASP A 471 3.75 18.72 19.87
N GLY A 472 3.96 18.95 21.17
CA GLY A 472 5.30 18.98 21.77
C GLY A 472 6.14 20.19 21.36
N LEU A 473 5.53 21.37 21.17
CA LEU A 473 6.26 22.58 20.75
C LEU A 473 7.36 23.00 21.76
N ASP A 474 7.22 22.62 23.03
CA ASP A 474 8.25 22.78 24.07
C ASP A 474 9.31 21.66 24.11
N GLU A 475 9.23 20.65 23.24
CA GLU A 475 10.27 19.62 23.05
C GLU A 475 11.29 19.98 21.94
N ILE A 476 11.05 21.05 21.15
CA ILE A 476 12.05 21.58 20.20
C ILE A 476 13.25 22.17 20.97
N ALA A 477 14.45 21.97 20.43
CA ALA A 477 15.73 22.03 21.15
C ALA A 477 15.95 23.25 22.08
N PRO A 478 16.59 23.06 23.26
CA PRO A 478 16.36 23.89 24.45
C PRO A 478 17.04 25.27 24.49
N THR A 479 17.64 25.76 23.40
CA THR A 479 18.11 27.15 23.32
C THR A 479 16.94 28.09 23.00
N ALA A 480 16.01 28.18 23.96
CA ALA A 480 14.98 29.19 24.16
C ALA A 480 14.32 29.76 22.89
N TYR A 481 13.22 29.11 22.43
CA TYR A 481 12.19 29.67 21.54
C TYR A 481 12.74 30.75 20.59
N ASP A 482 13.58 30.32 19.63
CA ASP A 482 14.21 31.27 18.71
C ASP A 482 13.13 32.15 18.05
N GLY A 483 13.40 33.45 17.94
CA GLY A 483 12.38 34.45 17.64
C GLY A 483 11.61 34.09 16.37
N GLY A 484 12.34 33.62 15.35
CA GLY A 484 11.76 33.15 14.09
C GLY A 484 10.79 31.96 14.22
N LEU A 485 10.99 31.05 15.19
CA LEU A 485 10.07 29.92 15.42
C LEU A 485 8.78 30.37 16.11
N ALA A 486 8.88 31.18 17.17
CA ALA A 486 7.72 31.77 17.82
C ALA A 486 6.92 32.63 16.82
N ASP A 487 7.63 33.47 16.05
CA ASP A 487 7.03 34.37 15.06
C ASP A 487 6.42 33.61 13.88
N PHE A 488 7.02 32.48 13.44
CA PHE A 488 6.44 31.62 12.41
C PHE A 488 5.17 30.91 12.89
N VAL A 489 5.16 30.36 14.11
CA VAL A 489 3.96 29.72 14.70
C VAL A 489 2.84 30.75 14.91
N ARG A 490 3.16 31.99 15.33
CA ARG A 490 2.19 33.09 15.38
C ARG A 490 1.69 33.51 13.99
N SER A 491 2.58 33.56 12.99
CA SER A 491 2.22 33.91 11.61
C SER A 491 1.29 32.87 10.98
N LEU A 492 1.56 31.57 11.19
CA LEU A 492 0.64 30.49 10.84
C LEU A 492 -0.73 30.68 11.50
N GLY A 493 -0.76 30.96 12.80
CA GLY A 493 -1.99 31.21 13.56
C GLY A 493 -2.77 32.48 13.17
N ALA A 494 -2.17 33.38 12.37
CA ALA A 494 -2.81 34.60 11.88
C ALA A 494 -3.41 34.46 10.46
N ILE A 495 -3.09 33.38 9.73
CA ILE A 495 -3.61 33.12 8.38
C ILE A 495 -5.05 32.59 8.49
N ALA A 496 -6.01 33.27 7.86
CA ALA A 496 -7.44 32.92 7.95
C ALA A 496 -7.79 31.52 7.40
N ALA A 497 -6.98 30.98 6.50
CA ALA A 497 -7.11 29.61 5.98
C ALA A 497 -6.41 28.53 6.83
N VAL A 498 -5.73 28.90 7.92
CA VAL A 498 -5.00 27.97 8.79
C VAL A 498 -5.73 27.78 10.11
N ARG A 499 -6.04 26.52 10.44
CA ARG A 499 -6.58 26.10 11.74
C ARG A 499 -5.46 25.43 12.52
N LEU A 500 -4.73 26.22 13.30
CA LEU A 500 -3.56 25.78 14.05
C LEU A 500 -3.94 25.28 15.47
N LEU A 501 -3.63 24.01 15.74
CA LEU A 501 -3.83 23.31 17.01
C LEU A 501 -2.47 22.93 17.60
N VAL A 502 -2.10 23.50 18.75
CA VAL A 502 -0.76 23.33 19.36
C VAL A 502 -0.84 22.58 20.68
N GLY A 503 -0.02 21.55 20.89
CA GLY A 503 0.17 20.91 22.19
C GLY A 503 1.42 21.45 22.89
N THR A 504 1.28 22.09 24.06
CA THR A 504 2.46 22.61 24.79
C THR A 504 2.28 22.79 26.32
N ARG A 505 3.37 22.83 27.09
CA ARG A 505 3.41 23.13 28.54
C ARG A 505 2.99 24.59 28.82
N ARG A 506 2.31 24.83 29.96
CA ARG A 506 1.81 26.16 30.39
C ARG A 506 2.87 27.27 30.37
N SER A 507 4.12 26.92 30.68
CA SER A 507 5.26 27.84 30.71
C SER A 507 5.65 28.41 29.34
N ALA A 508 5.23 27.78 28.24
CA ALA A 508 5.55 28.18 26.88
C ALA A 508 4.47 29.07 26.23
N LEU A 509 3.25 29.07 26.77
CA LEU A 509 2.12 29.86 26.26
C LEU A 509 2.41 31.37 26.10
N PRO A 510 3.17 32.05 26.99
CA PRO A 510 3.48 33.47 26.80
C PRO A 510 4.22 33.79 25.50
N SER A 511 5.03 32.85 24.97
CA SER A 511 5.76 33.00 23.70
C SER A 511 4.84 32.96 22.47
N LEU A 512 3.65 32.37 22.59
CA LEU A 512 2.65 32.29 21.51
C LEU A 512 1.79 33.56 21.38
N GLY A 513 1.83 34.45 22.37
CA GLY A 513 1.05 35.69 22.38
C GLY A 513 -0.43 35.51 22.76
N PRO A 514 -1.20 36.62 22.81
CA PRO A 514 -2.53 36.68 23.42
C PRO A 514 -3.69 36.16 22.55
N ASP A 515 -3.42 35.83 21.28
CA ASP A 515 -4.46 35.49 20.31
C ASP A 515 -4.87 34.00 20.32
N PHE A 516 -4.07 33.15 20.97
CA PHE A 516 -4.38 31.74 21.19
C PHE A 516 -5.51 31.57 22.23
N GLU A 517 -6.51 30.74 21.90
CA GLU A 517 -7.41 30.18 22.91
C GLU A 517 -6.68 29.04 23.65
N VAL A 518 -6.87 28.92 24.97
CA VAL A 518 -6.21 27.88 25.78
C VAL A 518 -7.22 26.84 26.25
N LEU A 519 -6.96 25.58 25.94
CA LEU A 519 -7.69 24.41 26.42
C LEU A 519 -6.83 23.67 27.44
N ASP A 520 -7.04 23.95 28.72
CA ASP A 520 -6.29 23.33 29.81
C ASP A 520 -6.90 21.99 30.23
N LEU A 521 -6.09 20.94 30.28
CA LEU A 521 -6.52 19.57 30.58
C LEU A 521 -6.53 19.23 32.08
N ASP A 522 -6.08 20.11 32.96
CA ASP A 522 -6.14 19.92 34.42
C ASP A 522 -7.25 20.77 35.07
N ASP A 523 -7.81 21.73 34.33
CA ASP A 523 -8.97 22.51 34.77
C ASP A 523 -10.19 21.62 35.04
N ARG A 524 -10.97 21.99 36.07
CA ARG A 524 -12.15 21.24 36.55
C ARG A 524 -13.17 20.87 35.46
N ASP A 525 -13.24 21.68 34.41
CA ASP A 525 -14.17 21.49 33.30
C ASP A 525 -13.71 20.43 32.29
N HIS A 526 -12.42 20.04 32.32
CA HIS A 526 -11.80 19.09 31.40
C HIS A 526 -11.17 17.87 32.09
N ARG A 527 -10.81 17.98 33.39
CA ARG A 527 -10.27 16.94 34.26
C ARG A 527 -11.27 15.79 34.44
N ASP A 528 -11.10 14.73 33.64
CA ASP A 528 -12.03 13.61 33.57
C ASP A 528 -11.76 12.55 34.66
N GLU A 529 -12.16 12.87 35.90
CA GLU A 529 -11.95 12.01 37.07
C GLU A 529 -12.53 10.59 36.87
N GLY A 530 -13.67 10.48 36.18
CA GLY A 530 -14.33 9.20 35.89
C GLY A 530 -13.54 8.32 34.93
N ALA A 531 -12.96 8.91 33.88
CA ALA A 531 -12.07 8.20 32.96
C ALA A 531 -10.79 7.71 33.65
N VAL A 532 -10.23 8.48 34.59
CA VAL A 532 -9.04 8.07 35.36
C VAL A 532 -9.35 6.88 36.27
N VAL A 533 -10.53 6.85 36.91
CA VAL A 533 -11.03 5.65 37.61
C VAL A 533 -11.21 4.47 36.66
N GLN A 534 -11.69 4.69 35.43
CA GLN A 534 -11.86 3.63 34.44
C GLN A 534 -10.50 3.05 33.96
N VAL A 535 -9.47 3.89 33.78
CA VAL A 535 -8.09 3.46 33.53
C VAL A 535 -7.57 2.62 34.71
N ALA A 536 -7.71 3.12 35.94
CA ALA A 536 -7.30 2.39 37.14
C ALA A 536 -7.98 0.99 37.24
N ARG A 537 -9.28 0.89 36.90
CA ARG A 537 -10.01 -0.39 36.85
C ARG A 537 -9.47 -1.33 35.76
N ARG A 538 -9.15 -0.81 34.57
CA ARG A 538 -8.60 -1.61 33.46
C ARG A 538 -7.23 -2.18 33.80
N LEU A 539 -6.35 -1.36 34.39
CA LEU A 539 -5.00 -1.79 34.81
C LEU A 539 -5.09 -2.85 35.93
N LEU A 540 -5.85 -2.59 37.00
CA LEU A 540 -6.02 -3.56 38.10
C LEU A 540 -6.74 -4.86 37.69
N ALA A 541 -7.43 -4.87 36.55
CA ALA A 541 -8.06 -6.07 35.98
C ALA A 541 -7.10 -6.95 35.14
N GLN A 542 -5.88 -6.49 34.87
CA GLN A 542 -4.84 -7.32 34.25
C GLN A 542 -4.12 -8.23 35.27
N GLU A 543 -4.26 -7.94 36.56
CA GLU A 543 -3.63 -8.68 37.66
C GLU A 543 -4.34 -10.02 37.96
N PRO A 544 -3.66 -11.17 37.90
CA PRO A 544 -4.25 -12.48 38.18
C PRO A 544 -4.86 -12.58 39.59
N GLY A 545 -6.08 -13.12 39.68
CA GLY A 545 -6.70 -13.52 40.95
C GLY A 545 -7.44 -12.42 41.74
N ARG A 546 -7.50 -11.17 41.25
CA ARG A 546 -8.33 -10.11 41.88
C ARG A 546 -9.80 -10.22 41.45
N SER A 547 -10.74 -9.92 42.36
CA SER A 547 -12.17 -9.88 42.04
C SER A 547 -12.59 -8.52 41.47
N ALA A 548 -13.59 -8.51 40.59
CA ALA A 548 -14.09 -7.29 39.94
C ALA A 548 -14.60 -6.23 40.97
N GLU A 549 -15.19 -6.69 42.07
CA GLU A 549 -15.72 -5.83 43.15
C GLU A 549 -14.58 -5.15 43.93
N ARG A 550 -13.51 -5.90 44.24
CA ARG A 550 -12.30 -5.35 44.88
C ARG A 550 -11.62 -4.35 43.95
N ASN A 551 -11.44 -4.70 42.67
CA ASN A 551 -10.86 -3.81 41.67
C ASN A 551 -11.68 -2.53 41.47
N ALA A 552 -13.01 -2.58 41.59
CA ALA A 552 -13.85 -1.40 41.45
C ALA A 552 -13.66 -0.36 42.57
N ALA A 553 -13.35 -0.83 43.79
CA ALA A 553 -13.05 0.01 44.96
C ALA A 553 -11.58 0.45 45.01
N ASP A 554 -10.63 -0.48 44.82
CA ASP A 554 -9.19 -0.21 44.79
C ASP A 554 -8.86 0.86 43.74
N ALA A 555 -9.49 0.81 42.56
CA ALA A 555 -9.32 1.80 41.50
C ALA A 555 -9.85 3.21 41.85
N GLN A 556 -10.93 3.30 42.64
CA GLN A 556 -11.50 4.59 43.05
C GLN A 556 -10.57 5.27 44.06
N GLU A 557 -10.04 4.51 45.02
CA GLU A 557 -9.06 5.02 45.99
C GLU A 557 -7.71 5.32 45.33
N LEU A 558 -7.26 4.49 44.38
CA LEU A 558 -6.05 4.75 43.60
C LEU A 558 -6.14 6.08 42.86
N ALA A 559 -7.19 6.28 42.06
CA ALA A 559 -7.42 7.53 41.33
C ALA A 559 -7.48 8.74 42.27
N ARG A 560 -8.16 8.63 43.41
CA ARG A 560 -8.24 9.67 44.45
C ARG A 560 -6.89 10.00 45.09
N ARG A 561 -6.04 8.98 45.36
CA ARG A 561 -4.69 9.19 45.92
C ARG A 561 -3.74 9.83 44.92
N THR A 562 -3.88 9.50 43.63
CA THR A 562 -3.08 10.07 42.53
C THR A 562 -3.53 11.46 42.06
N ASP A 563 -4.43 12.13 42.80
CA ASP A 563 -5.16 13.35 42.40
C ASP A 563 -5.64 13.31 40.93
N TYR A 564 -6.25 12.19 40.55
CA TYR A 564 -6.76 11.91 39.20
C TYR A 564 -5.77 12.20 38.04
N SER A 565 -4.46 12.00 38.25
CA SER A 565 -3.47 12.07 37.16
C SER A 565 -3.34 10.73 36.44
N PHE A 566 -3.59 10.72 35.13
CA PHE A 566 -3.46 9.52 34.29
C PHE A 566 -2.08 8.86 34.40
N LEU A 567 -1.00 9.65 34.43
CA LEU A 567 0.37 9.15 34.59
C LEU A 567 0.59 8.53 35.97
N MET A 568 0.19 9.23 37.04
CA MET A 568 0.32 8.74 38.40
C MET A 568 -0.47 7.43 38.62
N VAL A 569 -1.63 7.27 37.98
CA VAL A 569 -2.39 6.01 37.97
C VAL A 569 -1.63 4.89 37.25
N HIS A 570 -1.05 5.12 36.06
CA HIS A 570 -0.29 4.07 35.36
C HIS A 570 0.95 3.62 36.14
N LEU A 571 1.67 4.57 36.76
CA LEU A 571 2.79 4.29 37.66
C LEU A 571 2.34 3.45 38.88
N ALA A 572 1.37 3.96 39.63
CA ALA A 572 0.97 3.35 40.89
C ALA A 572 0.18 2.04 40.74
N ALA A 573 -0.56 1.85 39.64
CA ALA A 573 -1.24 0.58 39.36
C ALA A 573 -0.24 -0.56 39.14
N ARG A 574 0.79 -0.34 38.30
CA ARG A 574 1.88 -1.33 38.09
C ARG A 574 2.66 -1.58 39.39
N ALA A 575 2.78 -0.58 40.26
CA ALA A 575 3.38 -0.72 41.59
C ALA A 575 2.45 -1.35 42.67
N LEU A 576 1.23 -1.78 42.35
CA LEU A 576 0.27 -2.39 43.29
C LEU A 576 0.07 -3.91 43.08
N ALA A 577 0.99 -4.55 42.36
CA ALA A 577 1.01 -6.00 42.10
C ALA A 577 1.59 -6.84 43.27
N ASP A 578 2.38 -6.23 44.17
CA ASP A 578 3.11 -6.96 45.23
C ASP A 578 2.88 -6.37 46.63
N ASP A 579 2.85 -7.19 47.68
CA ASP A 579 2.37 -6.80 49.01
C ASP A 579 3.44 -6.14 49.91
N GLY A 580 3.04 -5.19 50.76
CA GLY A 580 3.76 -4.86 52.01
C GLY A 580 4.27 -3.43 52.25
N HIS A 581 4.46 -2.58 51.24
CA HIS A 581 5.01 -1.22 51.43
C HIS A 581 4.09 -0.10 50.94
N ALA A 582 4.00 0.99 51.72
CA ALA A 582 3.20 2.16 51.37
C ALA A 582 3.94 3.09 50.40
N LEU A 583 3.37 3.30 49.21
CA LEU A 583 3.80 4.34 48.26
C LEU A 583 3.38 5.73 48.76
N ASP A 584 4.25 6.73 48.59
CA ASP A 584 3.85 8.14 48.60
C ASP A 584 3.23 8.53 47.24
N PHE A 585 2.32 9.49 47.28
CA PHE A 585 1.56 10.01 46.14
C PHE A 585 1.59 11.55 46.07
N GLY A 586 2.33 12.24 46.96
CA GLY A 586 2.31 13.71 47.07
C GLY A 586 2.63 14.44 45.78
N ASP A 587 3.64 13.98 45.03
CA ASP A 587 3.90 14.37 43.65
C ASP A 587 4.57 13.23 42.86
N LEU A 588 4.86 13.50 41.58
CA LEU A 588 5.48 12.55 40.65
C LEU A 588 6.89 12.12 41.06
N GLY A 589 7.70 13.02 41.64
CA GLY A 589 9.01 12.69 42.18
C GLY A 589 8.90 11.80 43.41
N SER A 590 7.98 12.14 44.34
CA SER A 590 7.67 11.34 45.53
C SER A 590 7.22 9.91 45.19
N LEU A 591 6.37 9.74 44.16
CA LEU A 591 5.93 8.42 43.69
C LEU A 591 7.08 7.65 43.03
N LEU A 592 7.87 8.28 42.17
CA LEU A 592 9.02 7.64 41.50
C LEU A 592 10.10 7.20 42.51
N HIS A 593 10.45 8.05 43.47
CA HIS A 593 11.31 7.73 44.61
C HIS A 593 10.76 6.55 45.43
N SER A 594 9.46 6.56 45.75
CA SER A 594 8.78 5.46 46.45
C SER A 594 8.78 4.14 45.67
N MET A 595 8.75 4.19 44.34
CA MET A 595 8.83 3.01 43.48
C MET A 595 10.28 2.49 43.40
N LEU A 596 11.28 3.34 43.18
CA LEU A 596 12.69 2.95 43.07
C LEU A 596 13.22 2.32 44.37
N ARG A 597 12.88 2.90 45.54
CA ARG A 597 13.15 2.33 46.88
C ARG A 597 12.60 0.93 47.13
N ARG A 598 11.73 0.42 46.25
CA ARG A 598 11.05 -0.88 46.40
C ARG A 598 11.71 -1.99 45.56
N LEU A 599 12.59 -1.61 44.64
CA LEU A 599 13.31 -2.54 43.73
C LEU A 599 14.61 -3.06 44.36
N GLY A 600 15.05 -2.45 45.46
CA GLY A 600 16.21 -2.86 46.25
C GLY A 600 16.36 -1.99 47.50
N ALA A 601 17.15 -2.45 48.46
CA ALA A 601 17.47 -1.70 49.68
C ALA A 601 18.48 -0.55 49.46
N ASP A 602 18.90 -0.35 48.21
CA ASP A 602 19.92 0.59 47.77
C ASP A 602 19.40 1.33 46.52
N GLU A 603 18.91 2.55 46.75
CA GLU A 603 18.36 3.43 45.72
C GLU A 603 19.45 3.97 44.80
N GLU A 604 20.65 4.26 45.34
CA GLU A 604 21.79 4.78 44.57
C GLU A 604 22.25 3.73 43.55
N ARG A 605 22.38 2.45 43.94
CA ARG A 605 22.65 1.33 43.03
C ARG A 605 21.58 1.20 41.94
N THR A 606 20.30 1.38 42.28
CA THR A 606 19.20 1.24 41.32
C THR A 606 19.19 2.38 40.29
N VAL A 607 19.37 3.63 40.73
CA VAL A 607 19.50 4.80 39.85
C VAL A 607 20.75 4.70 38.96
N ARG A 608 21.89 4.28 39.53
CA ARG A 608 23.16 4.03 38.82
C ARG A 608 22.97 3.08 37.63
N LEU A 609 22.28 1.94 37.84
CA LEU A 609 22.08 0.93 36.82
C LEU A 609 21.04 1.33 35.75
N LEU A 610 20.00 2.10 36.11
CA LEU A 610 18.96 2.55 35.18
C LEU A 610 19.37 3.75 34.31
N ARG A 611 20.36 4.55 34.73
CA ARG A 611 20.79 5.79 34.04
C ARG A 611 21.04 5.65 32.52
N PRO A 612 21.68 4.59 31.98
CA PRO A 612 21.86 4.46 30.53
C PRO A 612 20.54 4.37 29.74
N LEU A 613 19.50 3.78 30.32
CA LEU A 613 18.19 3.67 29.68
C LEU A 613 17.46 5.03 29.57
N ALA A 614 17.91 6.05 30.30
CA ALA A 614 17.44 7.43 30.16
C ALA A 614 18.07 8.16 28.96
N TYR A 615 19.14 7.61 28.36
CA TYR A 615 19.77 8.15 27.16
C TYR A 615 19.59 7.26 25.91
N ALA A 616 19.01 6.06 26.08
CA ALA A 616 18.71 5.12 25.00
C ALA A 616 17.93 5.77 23.83
N GLN A 617 18.31 5.42 22.60
CA GLN A 617 17.75 5.93 21.36
C GLN A 617 16.93 4.84 20.63
N GLY A 618 16.08 5.26 19.69
CA GLY A 618 15.31 4.36 18.82
C GLY A 618 14.43 3.37 19.59
N ALA A 619 14.54 2.07 19.25
CA ALA A 619 13.75 1.02 19.86
C ALA A 619 14.09 0.75 21.34
N GLY A 620 15.29 1.14 21.79
CA GLY A 620 15.86 0.79 23.10
C GLY A 620 17.30 0.30 23.00
N LEU A 621 17.93 0.11 24.15
CA LEU A 621 19.34 -0.25 24.28
C LEU A 621 19.54 -1.78 24.38
N PRO A 622 20.39 -2.41 23.54
CA PRO A 622 20.74 -3.83 23.65
C PRO A 622 21.34 -4.22 25.01
N SER A 623 21.04 -5.43 25.49
CA SER A 623 21.59 -5.99 26.74
C SER A 623 23.13 -6.02 26.74
N THR A 624 23.73 -6.26 25.56
CA THR A 624 25.18 -6.24 25.29
C THR A 624 25.83 -4.91 25.68
N LEU A 625 25.19 -3.79 25.35
CA LEU A 625 25.73 -2.45 25.53
C LEU A 625 25.40 -1.83 26.91
N TRP A 626 24.41 -2.36 27.64
CA TRP A 626 23.92 -1.76 28.89
C TRP A 626 24.97 -1.75 30.01
N ALA A 627 25.61 -2.87 30.37
CA ALA A 627 26.62 -2.90 31.45
C ALA A 627 27.88 -2.04 31.15
N PRO A 628 28.43 -2.05 29.92
CA PRO A 628 29.45 -1.09 29.51
C PRO A 628 29.03 0.37 29.67
N LEU A 629 27.78 0.72 29.31
CA LEU A 629 27.30 2.08 29.43
C LEU A 629 27.01 2.51 30.88
N VAL A 630 26.56 1.61 31.77
CA VAL A 630 26.57 1.93 33.22
C VAL A 630 27.98 2.32 33.65
N THR A 631 28.98 1.51 33.27
CA THR A 631 30.38 1.72 33.66
C THR A 631 30.91 3.05 33.14
N ALA A 632 30.57 3.43 31.91
CA ALA A 632 31.02 4.69 31.30
C ALA A 632 30.33 5.95 31.85
N LEU A 633 29.03 5.89 32.18
CA LEU A 633 28.27 7.05 32.69
C LEU A 633 28.43 7.27 34.20
N THR A 634 28.92 6.27 34.93
CA THR A 634 29.01 6.31 36.40
C THR A 634 30.44 6.15 36.94
N GLY A 635 31.37 5.63 36.13
CA GLY A 635 32.74 5.32 36.54
C GLY A 635 32.87 4.04 37.37
N GLU A 636 31.76 3.38 37.72
CA GLU A 636 31.73 2.17 38.53
C GLU A 636 31.53 0.92 37.66
N HIS A 637 32.39 -0.08 37.84
CA HIS A 637 32.35 -1.31 37.04
C HIS A 637 31.05 -2.10 37.26
N CYS A 638 30.21 -2.17 36.23
CA CYS A 638 28.97 -2.94 36.22
C CYS A 638 29.15 -4.29 35.52
N THR A 639 28.65 -5.36 36.13
CA THR A 639 28.58 -6.70 35.53
C THR A 639 27.23 -6.97 34.86
N GLN A 640 27.19 -7.93 33.93
CA GLN A 640 25.93 -8.43 33.35
C GLN A 640 25.05 -9.16 34.37
N GLU A 641 25.61 -9.67 35.47
CA GLU A 641 24.82 -10.34 36.52
C GLU A 641 24.12 -9.33 37.43
N GLU A 642 24.72 -8.18 37.75
CA GLU A 642 24.02 -7.08 38.42
C GLU A 642 22.84 -6.55 37.58
N LEU A 643 22.93 -6.59 36.25
CA LEU A 643 21.81 -6.26 35.36
C LEU A 643 20.77 -7.38 35.27
N ARG A 644 21.14 -8.64 35.49
CA ARG A 644 20.18 -9.75 35.66
C ARG A 644 19.42 -9.62 36.98
N GLU A 645 20.13 -9.44 38.10
CA GLU A 645 19.52 -9.13 39.41
C GLU A 645 18.54 -7.96 39.31
N LEU A 646 18.93 -6.90 38.61
CA LEU A 646 18.07 -5.75 38.36
C LEU A 646 16.86 -6.13 37.50
N ARG A 647 17.05 -6.76 36.33
CA ARG A 647 15.96 -7.17 35.41
C ARG A 647 14.90 -8.01 36.12
N ASP A 648 15.32 -8.92 36.98
CA ASP A 648 14.44 -9.82 37.73
C ASP A 648 13.69 -9.09 38.88
N GLY A 649 14.16 -7.90 39.30
CA GLY A 649 13.55 -7.08 40.36
C GLY A 649 12.79 -5.82 39.92
N VAL A 650 13.06 -5.23 38.74
CA VAL A 650 12.49 -3.94 38.29
C VAL A 650 11.07 -4.04 37.70
N GLY A 651 10.18 -4.78 38.37
CA GLY A 651 8.83 -5.13 37.91
C GLY A 651 8.08 -4.02 37.18
N GLY A 652 7.93 -4.17 35.85
CA GLY A 652 7.18 -3.26 34.98
C GLY A 652 7.81 -1.87 34.70
N ILE A 653 9.00 -1.57 35.25
CA ILE A 653 9.67 -0.27 35.07
C ILE A 653 10.57 -0.24 33.83
N VAL A 654 11.22 -1.37 33.53
CA VAL A 654 11.97 -1.59 32.29
C VAL A 654 11.14 -2.45 31.35
N ILE A 655 10.85 -1.94 30.16
CA ILE A 655 10.27 -2.71 29.05
C ILE A 655 11.42 -3.37 28.29
N THR A 656 11.30 -4.68 28.07
CA THR A 656 12.13 -5.43 27.12
C THR A 656 11.34 -5.66 25.83
N THR A 657 11.97 -5.53 24.67
CA THR A 657 11.37 -5.76 23.36
C THR A 657 12.36 -6.51 22.50
N VAL A 658 11.88 -7.46 21.69
CA VAL A 658 12.72 -8.22 20.75
C VAL A 658 12.62 -7.52 19.39
N ARG A 659 13.76 -7.08 18.85
CA ARG A 659 13.88 -6.53 17.48
C ARG A 659 13.69 -7.67 16.43
N PRO A 660 13.37 -7.36 15.15
CA PRO A 660 13.10 -8.39 14.13
C PRO A 660 14.30 -9.32 13.78
N ASP A 661 15.51 -8.93 14.16
CA ASP A 661 16.76 -9.70 14.09
C ASP A 661 16.92 -10.73 15.23
N GLY A 662 16.07 -10.66 16.26
CA GLY A 662 16.14 -11.45 17.49
C GLY A 662 16.80 -10.74 18.68
N THR A 663 17.26 -9.49 18.54
CA THR A 663 17.99 -8.77 19.60
C THR A 663 17.05 -8.27 20.70
N GLU A 664 17.29 -8.65 21.96
CA GLU A 664 16.64 -8.02 23.12
C GLU A 664 17.15 -6.58 23.31
N VAL A 665 16.23 -5.61 23.33
CA VAL A 665 16.49 -4.22 23.69
C VAL A 665 15.63 -3.77 24.87
N HIS A 666 16.18 -2.88 25.69
CA HIS A 666 15.58 -2.40 26.94
C HIS A 666 15.34 -0.89 26.91
N ARG A 667 14.27 -0.44 27.57
CA ARG A 667 13.98 0.99 27.80
C ARG A 667 13.13 1.21 29.05
N LEU A 668 13.15 2.43 29.57
CA LEU A 668 12.24 2.87 30.65
C LEU A 668 10.81 2.99 30.10
N PHE A 669 9.80 2.58 30.88
CA PHE A 669 8.42 2.48 30.37
C PHE A 669 7.74 3.83 30.07
N HIS A 670 8.22 4.95 30.63
CA HIS A 670 7.60 6.26 30.46
C HIS A 670 8.63 7.40 30.46
N LEU A 671 8.34 8.47 29.70
CA LEU A 671 9.22 9.63 29.54
C LEU A 671 9.59 10.29 30.88
N SER A 672 8.68 10.34 31.85
CA SER A 672 8.99 10.99 33.14
C SER A 672 9.89 10.17 34.07
N LEU A 673 10.13 8.88 33.80
CA LEU A 673 11.27 8.15 34.39
C LEU A 673 12.59 8.62 33.75
N VAL A 674 12.58 8.91 32.44
CA VAL A 674 13.71 9.52 31.73
C VAL A 674 13.99 10.92 32.27
N GLU A 675 12.97 11.78 32.40
CA GLU A 675 13.09 13.13 33.01
C GLU A 675 13.61 13.08 34.46
N TYR A 676 13.25 12.04 35.25
CA TYR A 676 13.71 11.88 36.65
C TYR A 676 15.16 11.35 36.76
N LEU A 677 15.56 10.42 35.89
CA LEU A 677 16.90 9.81 35.91
C LEU A 677 17.98 10.67 35.23
N ARG A 678 17.58 11.67 34.42
CA ARG A 678 18.47 12.69 33.89
C ARG A 678 18.72 13.78 34.93
N THR A 679 19.99 14.10 35.19
CA THR A 679 20.37 15.20 36.09
C THR A 679 20.28 16.53 35.31
N PRO A 680 19.44 17.50 35.73
CA PRO A 680 19.20 18.72 34.95
C PRO A 680 20.46 19.52 34.62
N GLY A 681 20.82 19.55 33.34
CA GLY A 681 21.98 20.28 32.81
C GLY A 681 23.15 19.41 32.36
N ASP A 682 23.17 18.12 32.71
CA ASP A 682 24.28 17.20 32.38
C ASP A 682 24.06 16.35 31.11
N ASP A 683 22.90 16.44 30.44
CA ASP A 683 22.58 15.68 29.21
C ASP A 683 23.72 15.69 28.17
N ARG A 684 24.38 16.83 27.95
CA ARG A 684 25.51 16.96 27.01
C ARG A 684 26.75 16.20 27.48
N THR A 685 27.00 16.15 28.80
CA THR A 685 28.10 15.39 29.41
C THR A 685 27.84 13.90 29.23
N GLU A 686 26.61 13.46 29.48
CA GLU A 686 26.18 12.06 29.45
C GLU A 686 26.08 11.51 28.02
N HIS A 687 25.52 12.27 27.07
CA HIS A 687 25.54 11.91 25.64
C HIS A 687 26.99 11.82 25.10
N ARG A 688 27.91 12.67 25.58
CA ARG A 688 29.34 12.60 25.21
C ARG A 688 30.01 11.35 25.78
N ALA A 689 29.74 11.00 27.03
CA ALA A 689 30.24 9.78 27.65
C ALA A 689 29.66 8.53 26.97
N THR A 690 28.36 8.53 26.64
CA THR A 690 27.70 7.49 25.84
C THR A 690 28.37 7.31 24.48
N ALA A 691 28.56 8.39 23.72
CA ALA A 691 29.19 8.33 22.40
C ALA A 691 30.62 7.76 22.44
N ARG A 692 31.42 8.11 23.45
CA ARG A 692 32.79 7.58 23.61
C ARG A 692 32.80 6.11 24.01
N ALA A 693 31.92 5.70 24.91
CA ALA A 693 31.76 4.28 25.24
C ALA A 693 31.30 3.44 24.04
N LEU A 694 30.36 3.95 23.22
CA LEU A 694 29.96 3.28 21.98
C LEU A 694 31.12 3.18 20.96
N LEU A 695 31.98 4.21 20.87
CA LEU A 695 33.22 4.20 20.07
C LEU A 695 34.27 3.19 20.55
N ASP A 696 34.35 2.96 21.86
CA ASP A 696 35.32 2.04 22.48
C ASP A 696 34.80 0.58 22.51
N LEU A 697 33.50 0.38 22.26
CA LEU A 697 32.85 -0.93 22.09
C LEU A 697 32.88 -1.45 20.65
N VAL A 698 33.32 -0.64 19.68
CA VAL A 698 33.54 -1.11 18.30
C VAL A 698 34.71 -2.11 18.30
N PRO A 699 34.55 -3.34 17.79
CA PRO A 699 35.63 -4.32 17.74
C PRO A 699 36.85 -3.77 16.98
N THR A 700 38.06 -4.22 17.33
CA THR A 700 39.27 -3.85 16.60
C THR A 700 39.79 -5.00 15.75
N THR A 701 40.08 -4.69 14.48
CA THR A 701 40.79 -5.57 13.56
C THR A 701 42.21 -5.86 14.07
N PRO A 702 42.87 -6.94 13.61
CA PRO A 702 44.25 -7.27 13.99
C PRO A 702 45.32 -6.20 13.66
N THR A 703 44.98 -5.19 12.86
CA THR A 703 45.83 -4.02 12.56
C THR A 703 45.61 -2.83 13.50
N GLY A 704 44.67 -2.93 14.44
CA GLY A 704 44.32 -1.89 15.40
C GLY A 704 43.28 -0.87 14.91
N ALA A 705 42.79 -1.00 13.67
CA ALA A 705 41.68 -0.19 13.16
C ALA A 705 40.31 -0.72 13.65
N ARG A 706 39.33 0.16 13.81
CA ARG A 706 37.94 -0.21 14.15
C ARG A 706 37.29 -1.04 13.04
N ASP A 707 36.66 -2.14 13.42
CA ASP A 707 35.86 -3.00 12.55
C ASP A 707 34.39 -2.58 12.62
N TRP A 708 34.04 -1.59 11.79
CA TRP A 708 32.68 -1.07 11.71
C TRP A 708 31.68 -2.05 11.10
N ALA A 709 32.13 -3.08 10.38
CA ALA A 709 31.27 -4.14 9.86
C ALA A 709 30.88 -5.17 10.94
N ALA A 710 31.67 -5.26 12.02
CA ALA A 710 31.41 -6.09 13.20
C ALA A 710 30.77 -5.33 14.38
N ALA A 711 30.41 -4.05 14.20
CA ALA A 711 29.81 -3.23 15.24
C ALA A 711 28.34 -3.63 15.52
N ASP A 712 27.89 -3.44 16.77
CA ASP A 712 26.49 -3.63 17.17
C ASP A 712 25.59 -2.63 16.38
N PRO A 713 24.44 -3.06 15.81
CA PRO A 713 23.57 -2.18 15.02
C PRO A 713 23.19 -0.87 15.72
N TYR A 714 23.02 -0.87 17.05
CA TYR A 714 22.72 0.34 17.81
C TYR A 714 23.85 1.39 17.71
N VAL A 715 25.11 0.97 17.58
CA VAL A 715 26.25 1.88 17.36
C VAL A 715 26.14 2.53 15.98
N LEU A 716 25.88 1.75 14.93
CA LEU A 716 25.75 2.24 13.55
C LEU A 716 24.52 3.13 13.37
N GLU A 717 23.42 2.84 14.08
CA GLU A 717 22.17 3.60 14.07
C GLU A 717 22.26 4.93 14.83
N HIS A 718 22.98 4.98 15.97
CA HIS A 718 22.77 6.05 16.96
C HIS A 718 24.05 6.74 17.48
N LEU A 719 25.25 6.28 17.13
CA LEU A 719 26.49 6.94 17.54
C LEU A 719 26.55 8.41 17.06
N ALA A 720 26.12 8.68 15.83
CA ALA A 720 26.07 10.05 15.28
C ALA A 720 25.18 10.97 16.14
N THR A 721 23.99 10.50 16.54
CA THR A 721 23.04 11.23 17.39
C THR A 721 23.63 11.56 18.78
N HIS A 722 24.23 10.56 19.44
CA HIS A 722 24.90 10.77 20.73
C HIS A 722 26.10 11.73 20.60
N ALA A 723 26.87 11.61 19.51
CA ALA A 723 28.04 12.45 19.28
C ALA A 723 27.64 13.91 18.94
N ALA A 724 26.54 14.14 18.22
CA ALA A 724 25.99 15.47 17.98
C ALA A 724 25.54 16.13 19.29
N ALA A 725 24.69 15.45 20.07
CA ALA A 725 24.23 15.92 21.37
C ALA A 725 25.39 16.19 22.35
N GLY A 726 26.40 15.31 22.36
CA GLY A 726 27.64 15.48 23.14
C GLY A 726 28.61 16.54 22.59
N ARG A 727 28.34 17.14 21.43
CA ARG A 727 29.21 18.05 20.67
C ARG A 727 30.61 17.48 20.35
N ILE A 728 30.66 16.19 20.03
CA ILE A 728 31.86 15.47 19.58
C ILE A 728 31.68 14.78 18.22
N LEU A 729 30.61 15.08 17.46
CA LEU A 729 30.40 14.51 16.11
C LEU A 729 31.62 14.65 15.20
N HIS A 730 32.34 15.77 15.30
CA HIS A 730 33.59 16.03 14.58
C HIS A 730 34.74 15.04 14.90
N GLU A 731 34.72 14.37 16.06
CA GLU A 731 35.66 13.29 16.43
C GLU A 731 35.31 11.98 15.70
N VAL A 732 34.03 11.79 15.32
CA VAL A 732 33.50 10.56 14.73
C VAL A 732 33.54 10.59 13.21
N VAL A 733 33.10 11.69 12.59
CA VAL A 733 33.01 11.83 11.12
C VAL A 733 34.38 11.98 10.43
N GLN A 734 35.47 11.99 11.20
CA GLN A 734 36.84 11.87 10.67
C GLN A 734 37.21 10.41 10.35
N ASP A 735 36.48 9.43 10.89
CA ASP A 735 36.65 8.02 10.52
C ASP A 735 35.85 7.74 9.24
N ALA A 736 36.55 7.69 8.10
CA ALA A 736 35.94 7.40 6.81
C ALA A 736 35.31 6.00 6.73
N ALA A 737 35.73 5.04 7.57
CA ALA A 737 35.11 3.73 7.65
C ALA A 737 33.80 3.77 8.45
N PHE A 738 33.67 4.64 9.46
CA PHE A 738 32.37 4.92 10.10
C PHE A 738 31.37 5.47 9.09
N LEU A 739 31.76 6.48 8.31
CA LEU A 739 30.89 7.10 7.29
C LEU A 739 30.38 6.10 6.23
N SER A 740 31.07 4.97 6.02
CA SER A 740 30.65 3.91 5.09
C SER A 740 29.72 2.85 5.71
N HIS A 741 29.50 2.84 7.03
CA HIS A 741 28.69 1.83 7.73
C HIS A 741 27.58 2.44 8.62
N ALA A 742 27.66 3.73 8.94
CA ALA A 742 26.66 4.43 9.73
C ALA A 742 25.30 4.49 9.01
N ALA A 743 24.20 4.48 9.77
CA ALA A 743 22.86 4.67 9.22
C ALA A 743 22.74 6.07 8.57
N PRO A 744 22.41 6.18 7.27
CA PRO A 744 22.48 7.46 6.55
C PRO A 744 21.57 8.55 7.12
N GLU A 745 20.33 8.23 7.49
CA GLU A 745 19.36 9.22 7.95
C GLU A 745 19.71 9.82 9.33
N PRO A 746 20.03 9.05 10.40
CA PRO A 746 20.56 9.61 11.64
C PRO A 746 21.85 10.43 11.47
N LEU A 747 22.75 10.00 10.57
CA LEU A 747 24.00 10.71 10.28
C LEU A 747 23.74 12.07 9.60
N LEU A 748 22.88 12.12 8.58
CA LEU A 748 22.51 13.36 7.88
C LEU A 748 21.78 14.34 8.80
N ARG A 749 20.90 13.84 9.68
CA ARG A 749 20.23 14.64 10.72
C ARG A 749 21.26 15.30 11.65
N ALA A 750 22.16 14.49 12.23
CA ALA A 750 23.26 14.94 13.09
C ALA A 750 24.20 15.96 12.44
N LEU A 751 24.49 15.81 11.13
CA LEU A 751 25.32 16.76 10.35
C LEU A 751 24.61 18.09 10.05
N SER A 752 23.28 18.07 9.94
CA SER A 752 22.45 19.26 9.76
C SER A 752 22.33 20.06 11.07
N ASP A 753 22.01 19.38 12.18
CA ASP A 753 21.86 19.99 13.52
C ASP A 753 23.15 20.63 14.05
N SER A 754 24.31 20.21 13.53
CA SER A 754 25.62 20.79 13.87
C SER A 754 25.99 22.04 13.06
N GLY A 755 25.13 22.48 12.13
CA GLY A 755 25.31 23.74 11.39
C GLY A 755 26.43 23.73 10.35
N THR A 756 26.88 22.54 9.95
CA THR A 756 28.10 22.34 9.15
C THR A 756 27.96 22.70 7.66
N ILE A 757 26.74 22.97 7.19
CA ILE A 757 26.40 23.26 5.79
C ILE A 757 25.50 24.50 5.75
N GLY A 758 25.91 25.53 5.01
CA GLY A 758 25.14 26.78 4.86
C GLY A 758 25.27 27.38 3.45
N PRO A 759 24.14 27.69 2.76
CA PRO A 759 24.17 28.25 1.41
C PRO A 759 24.38 29.78 1.39
N ALA A 760 24.89 30.30 0.28
CA ALA A 760 25.06 31.72 0.02
C ALA A 760 23.74 32.43 -0.37
N VAL A 761 23.76 33.77 -0.43
CA VAL A 761 22.56 34.62 -0.36
C VAL A 761 22.42 35.57 -1.57
N THR A 762 21.19 36.03 -1.83
CA THR A 762 20.77 37.17 -2.70
C THR A 762 20.72 36.92 -4.23
N PRO A 763 20.01 37.77 -5.02
CA PRO A 763 19.07 38.86 -4.68
C PRO A 763 17.65 38.68 -5.26
N ALA A 764 16.74 39.65 -5.02
CA ALA A 764 15.36 39.67 -5.52
C ALA A 764 15.04 40.96 -6.31
N THR A 765 14.13 40.88 -7.29
CA THR A 765 13.41 41.97 -8.01
C THR A 765 12.42 41.36 -9.04
N THR A 766 11.31 41.95 -9.52
CA THR A 766 10.32 42.94 -9.01
C THR A 766 9.12 42.97 -9.98
N ASP A 767 7.90 43.01 -9.43
CA ASP A 767 6.70 43.78 -9.84
C ASP A 767 6.01 43.63 -11.22
N ALA A 768 4.76 44.15 -11.22
CA ALA A 768 3.79 44.39 -12.31
C ALA A 768 3.05 43.17 -12.93
N GLU A 769 1.74 43.20 -13.27
CA GLU A 769 0.49 43.84 -12.80
C GLU A 769 -0.60 43.64 -13.90
N ALA A 770 -1.86 44.00 -13.61
CA ALA A 770 -2.97 44.29 -14.53
C ALA A 770 -3.91 43.16 -15.05
N ASP A 771 -5.00 42.96 -14.29
CA ASP A 771 -6.41 43.18 -14.68
C ASP A 771 -7.11 42.40 -15.83
N ALA A 772 -8.18 41.67 -15.45
CA ALA A 772 -9.53 41.76 -16.05
C ALA A 772 -10.60 41.11 -15.13
N GLU A 773 -11.78 41.75 -14.97
CA GLU A 773 -12.90 41.30 -14.09
C GLU A 773 -14.20 40.95 -14.87
N ALA A 774 -15.18 40.35 -14.16
CA ALA A 774 -16.61 40.16 -14.50
C ALA A 774 -16.94 39.18 -15.67
N ASP A 775 -18.11 38.53 -15.78
CA ASP A 775 -19.40 38.51 -15.04
C ASP A 775 -20.07 37.11 -15.28
N ALA A 776 -21.09 36.54 -14.60
CA ALA A 776 -22.02 36.96 -13.55
C ALA A 776 -22.54 35.70 -12.75
N GLU A 777 -23.62 35.81 -11.96
CA GLU A 777 -24.24 34.74 -11.13
C GLU A 777 -25.61 34.17 -11.64
N ALA A 778 -26.22 33.31 -10.81
CA ALA A 778 -27.61 32.78 -10.79
C ALA A 778 -27.91 31.53 -11.66
N ASP A 779 -28.74 30.55 -11.24
CA ASP A 779 -29.84 30.54 -10.25
C ASP A 779 -29.87 29.29 -9.31
N VAL A 780 -30.80 29.26 -8.35
CA VAL A 780 -30.89 28.28 -7.23
C VAL A 780 -32.29 27.62 -7.11
N GLU A 781 -32.35 26.47 -6.41
CA GLU A 781 -33.52 25.79 -5.79
C GLU A 781 -34.53 24.99 -6.64
N ALA A 782 -34.71 23.71 -6.25
CA ALA A 782 -36.00 23.00 -6.24
C ALA A 782 -35.97 21.75 -5.33
N GLU A 783 -36.84 21.76 -4.30
CA GLU A 783 -37.55 20.67 -3.59
C GLU A 783 -36.96 19.23 -3.55
N ALA A 784 -36.81 18.51 -2.42
CA ALA A 784 -37.46 18.51 -1.10
C ALA A 784 -38.81 17.74 -0.92
N ASP A 785 -38.97 16.55 -1.52
CA ASP A 785 -40.11 15.63 -1.21
C ASP A 785 -39.73 14.13 -1.07
N ALA A 786 -38.58 13.81 -0.46
CA ALA A 786 -38.09 12.42 -0.33
C ALA A 786 -38.45 11.73 1.01
N GLY A 787 -38.88 12.48 2.03
CA GLY A 787 -38.85 12.03 3.43
C GLY A 787 -39.82 10.90 3.80
N ALA A 788 -41.04 10.90 3.25
CA ALA A 788 -42.08 9.95 3.64
C ALA A 788 -41.79 8.50 3.18
N THR A 789 -41.23 8.34 1.98
CA THR A 789 -41.01 7.03 1.35
C THR A 789 -39.88 6.26 2.03
N GLY A 790 -38.80 6.95 2.45
CA GLY A 790 -37.65 6.32 3.10
C GLY A 790 -38.00 5.60 4.41
N ALA A 791 -38.89 6.18 5.23
CA ALA A 791 -39.34 5.59 6.48
C ALA A 791 -40.16 4.29 6.30
N ALA A 792 -40.91 4.18 5.19
CA ALA A 792 -41.62 2.96 4.84
C ALA A 792 -40.66 1.86 4.36
N VAL A 793 -39.69 2.22 3.50
CA VAL A 793 -38.66 1.29 3.00
C VAL A 793 -37.79 0.76 4.16
N ALA A 794 -37.36 1.61 5.08
CA ALA A 794 -36.58 1.20 6.26
C ALA A 794 -37.32 0.15 7.12
N ARG A 795 -38.64 0.30 7.31
CA ARG A 795 -39.47 -0.70 8.01
C ARG A 795 -39.54 -2.04 7.26
N VAL A 796 -39.68 -2.03 5.93
CA VAL A 796 -39.71 -3.27 5.13
C VAL A 796 -38.34 -3.97 5.14
N LEU A 797 -37.25 -3.23 4.99
CA LEU A 797 -35.89 -3.78 5.05
C LEU A 797 -35.59 -4.42 6.42
N SER A 798 -36.07 -3.81 7.51
CA SER A 798 -35.86 -4.35 8.86
C SER A 798 -36.49 -5.73 9.11
N ALA A 799 -37.36 -6.22 8.21
CA ALA A 799 -38.00 -7.53 8.33
C ALA A 799 -37.17 -8.71 7.76
N LEU A 800 -36.16 -8.45 6.93
CA LEU A 800 -35.33 -9.49 6.31
C LEU A 800 -34.12 -9.86 7.19
N PRO A 801 -33.52 -11.06 7.02
CA PRO A 801 -32.22 -11.38 7.59
C PRO A 801 -31.13 -10.52 6.95
N CYS A 802 -30.30 -9.86 7.75
CA CYS A 802 -29.12 -9.15 7.28
C CYS A 802 -27.86 -9.99 7.50
N VAL A 803 -27.05 -10.17 6.46
CA VAL A 803 -25.82 -10.96 6.48
C VAL A 803 -24.65 -10.10 6.05
N LEU A 804 -23.63 -10.00 6.92
CA LEU A 804 -22.35 -9.39 6.61
C LEU A 804 -21.33 -10.50 6.34
N VAL A 805 -20.58 -10.41 5.25
CA VAL A 805 -19.60 -11.41 4.82
C VAL A 805 -18.25 -10.75 4.63
N VAL A 806 -17.17 -11.36 5.12
CA VAL A 806 -15.82 -10.81 5.02
C VAL A 806 -15.00 -11.62 4.02
N ALA A 807 -14.57 -10.98 2.93
CA ALA A 807 -13.72 -11.56 1.89
C ALA A 807 -12.56 -10.62 1.57
N THR A 808 -11.57 -11.10 0.82
CA THR A 808 -10.46 -10.27 0.34
C THR A 808 -10.76 -9.59 -1.00
N GLU A 809 -11.57 -10.24 -1.85
CA GLU A 809 -11.83 -9.89 -3.25
C GLU A 809 -13.22 -10.45 -3.66
N TRP A 810 -13.90 -9.82 -4.65
CA TRP A 810 -15.18 -10.31 -5.19
C TRP A 810 -14.97 -11.21 -6.41
N SER A 811 -14.14 -10.76 -7.36
CA SER A 811 -13.62 -11.57 -8.43
C SER A 811 -12.56 -12.54 -7.92
N SER A 812 -12.39 -13.65 -8.63
CA SER A 812 -11.46 -14.71 -8.24
C SER A 812 -10.06 -14.31 -8.70
N GLY A 813 -9.33 -13.57 -7.88
CA GLY A 813 -7.98 -13.06 -8.14
C GLY A 813 -6.85 -13.93 -7.56
N ARG A 814 -7.10 -14.66 -6.47
CA ARG A 814 -6.07 -15.42 -5.73
C ARG A 814 -6.46 -16.87 -5.39
N GLY A 815 -7.64 -17.35 -5.76
CA GLY A 815 -8.03 -18.76 -5.57
C GLY A 815 -9.51 -19.08 -5.75
N GLY A 816 -9.91 -20.27 -5.30
CA GLY A 816 -11.31 -20.73 -5.33
C GLY A 816 -12.18 -20.18 -4.18
N LEU A 817 -11.56 -19.66 -3.11
CA LEU A 817 -12.24 -19.14 -1.92
C LEU A 817 -13.24 -18.02 -2.28
N SER A 818 -12.80 -17.10 -3.14
CA SER A 818 -13.55 -15.97 -3.65
C SER A 818 -14.71 -16.41 -4.56
N THR A 819 -14.51 -17.46 -5.37
CA THR A 819 -15.58 -18.09 -6.15
C THR A 819 -16.66 -18.68 -5.25
N PHE A 820 -16.28 -19.43 -4.21
CA PHE A 820 -17.22 -19.96 -3.20
C PHE A 820 -17.95 -18.82 -2.50
N ASN A 821 -17.24 -17.80 -2.03
CA ASN A 821 -17.82 -16.65 -1.33
C ASN A 821 -18.86 -15.93 -2.20
N ARG A 822 -18.53 -15.65 -3.46
CA ARG A 822 -19.44 -15.06 -4.44
C ARG A 822 -20.70 -15.91 -4.62
N HIS A 823 -20.55 -17.21 -4.83
CA HIS A 823 -21.69 -18.13 -4.99
C HIS A 823 -22.57 -18.18 -3.73
N LEU A 824 -21.96 -18.21 -2.54
CA LEU A 824 -22.67 -18.14 -1.26
C LEU A 824 -23.44 -16.82 -1.09
N CYS A 825 -22.82 -15.68 -1.36
CA CYS A 825 -23.45 -14.36 -1.25
C CYS A 825 -24.66 -14.24 -2.20
N VAL A 826 -24.51 -14.68 -3.45
CA VAL A 826 -25.60 -14.70 -4.45
C VAL A 826 -26.73 -15.64 -4.01
N ALA A 827 -26.42 -16.80 -3.43
CA ALA A 827 -27.40 -17.74 -2.92
C ALA A 827 -28.19 -17.19 -1.72
N LEU A 828 -27.51 -16.49 -0.80
CA LEU A 828 -28.13 -15.82 0.34
C LEU A 828 -29.06 -14.67 -0.11
N ALA A 829 -28.64 -13.87 -1.09
CA ALA A 829 -29.47 -12.83 -1.68
C ALA A 829 -30.70 -13.41 -2.39
N ALA A 830 -30.53 -14.48 -3.17
CA ALA A 830 -31.62 -15.21 -3.82
C ALA A 830 -32.59 -15.88 -2.83
N ALA A 831 -32.12 -16.26 -1.63
CA ALA A 831 -32.93 -16.74 -0.52
C ALA A 831 -33.65 -15.60 0.26
N GLY A 832 -33.50 -14.34 -0.16
CA GLY A 832 -34.20 -13.19 0.41
C GLY A 832 -33.49 -12.49 1.57
N ALA A 833 -32.20 -12.77 1.80
CA ALA A 833 -31.39 -12.02 2.77
C ALA A 833 -30.84 -10.72 2.18
N GLN A 834 -30.66 -9.71 3.03
CA GLN A 834 -29.89 -8.51 2.68
C GLN A 834 -28.40 -8.82 2.87
N VAL A 835 -27.64 -8.94 1.77
CA VAL A 835 -26.24 -9.37 1.80
C VAL A 835 -25.28 -8.21 1.55
N PHE A 836 -24.41 -7.98 2.51
CA PHE A 836 -23.27 -7.07 2.42
C PHE A 836 -21.97 -7.90 2.41
N CYS A 837 -21.07 -7.66 1.45
CA CYS A 837 -19.77 -8.30 1.41
C CYS A 837 -18.67 -7.24 1.54
N ILE A 838 -17.91 -7.29 2.63
CA ILE A 838 -16.66 -6.54 2.75
C ILE A 838 -15.63 -7.20 1.84
N VAL A 839 -14.93 -6.38 1.05
CA VAL A 839 -13.77 -6.74 0.25
C VAL A 839 -12.71 -5.64 0.43
N LEU A 840 -11.44 -5.95 0.16
CA LEU A 840 -10.37 -4.95 0.25
C LEU A 840 -10.61 -3.84 -0.77
N ASP A 841 -10.65 -4.25 -2.03
CA ASP A 841 -10.80 -3.41 -3.21
C ASP A 841 -11.86 -4.03 -4.13
N ALA A 842 -12.53 -3.18 -4.92
CA ALA A 842 -13.49 -3.60 -5.94
C ALA A 842 -13.53 -2.56 -7.06
N ASP A 843 -13.47 -3.00 -8.32
CA ASP A 843 -13.66 -2.10 -9.46
C ASP A 843 -15.15 -1.86 -9.80
N LEU A 844 -15.42 -0.90 -10.69
CA LEU A 844 -16.80 -0.54 -11.09
C LEU A 844 -17.56 -1.70 -11.75
N SER A 845 -16.87 -2.64 -12.40
CA SER A 845 -17.48 -3.85 -12.97
C SER A 845 -17.85 -4.84 -11.88
N GLU A 846 -17.02 -5.00 -10.84
CA GLU A 846 -17.31 -5.86 -9.69
C GLU A 846 -18.47 -5.33 -8.83
N VAL A 847 -18.49 -4.03 -8.56
CA VAL A 847 -19.58 -3.36 -7.85
C VAL A 847 -20.89 -3.49 -8.63
N THR A 848 -20.84 -3.45 -9.96
CA THR A 848 -22.01 -3.67 -10.82
C THR A 848 -22.45 -5.14 -10.80
N ASP A 849 -21.52 -6.08 -11.01
CA ASP A 849 -21.76 -7.53 -11.04
C ASP A 849 -22.36 -8.06 -9.72
N ALA A 850 -21.88 -7.57 -8.58
CA ALA A 850 -22.45 -7.88 -7.26
C ALA A 850 -23.87 -7.33 -7.11
N LYS A 851 -24.07 -6.06 -7.48
CA LYS A 851 -25.35 -5.35 -7.35
C LYS A 851 -26.45 -5.94 -8.23
N GLU A 852 -26.12 -6.36 -9.45
CA GLU A 852 -27.05 -7.09 -10.33
C GLU A 852 -27.51 -8.43 -9.73
N LYS A 853 -26.70 -9.03 -8.84
CA LYS A 853 -26.99 -10.29 -8.15
C LYS A 853 -27.50 -10.09 -6.71
N GLY A 854 -27.89 -8.86 -6.35
CA GLY A 854 -28.48 -8.52 -5.04
C GLY A 854 -27.49 -8.41 -3.88
N VAL A 855 -26.18 -8.36 -4.15
CA VAL A 855 -25.12 -8.24 -3.14
C VAL A 855 -24.56 -6.82 -3.13
N THR A 856 -24.40 -6.22 -1.96
CA THR A 856 -23.73 -4.91 -1.82
C THR A 856 -22.28 -5.10 -1.42
N LEU A 857 -21.33 -4.73 -2.29
CA LEU A 857 -19.92 -4.67 -1.92
C LEU A 857 -19.64 -3.46 -1.03
N LEU A 858 -18.79 -3.65 -0.03
CA LEU A 858 -18.32 -2.61 0.87
C LEU A 858 -16.78 -2.62 0.87
N THR A 859 -16.19 -1.60 0.26
CA THR A 859 -14.74 -1.36 0.25
C THR A 859 -14.36 -0.31 1.27
N HIS A 860 -13.30 -0.55 2.04
CA HIS A 860 -12.67 0.48 2.87
C HIS A 860 -11.43 1.05 2.14
N PRO A 861 -11.48 2.30 1.65
CA PRO A 861 -10.34 2.97 1.04
C PRO A 861 -9.34 3.36 2.15
N GLY A 862 -8.54 2.39 2.56
CA GLY A 862 -7.59 2.54 3.65
C GLY A 862 -6.60 3.66 3.38
N ALA A 863 -6.17 4.33 4.45
CA ALA A 863 -5.08 5.31 4.36
C ALA A 863 -3.85 4.68 3.67
N PRO A 864 -3.13 5.39 2.79
CA PRO A 864 -1.93 4.85 2.13
C PRO A 864 -0.96 4.22 3.12
N GLY A 865 -0.55 2.97 2.87
CA GLY A 865 0.30 2.19 3.77
C GLY A 865 -0.42 1.47 4.93
N ALA A 866 -1.75 1.54 5.05
CA ALA A 866 -2.51 0.73 5.99
C ALA A 866 -2.52 -0.76 5.57
N PRO A 867 -2.26 -1.71 6.47
CA PRO A 867 -2.26 -3.14 6.14
C PRO A 867 -3.68 -3.65 5.85
N ASP A 868 -3.82 -4.54 4.88
CA ASP A 868 -5.11 -5.10 4.42
C ASP A 868 -5.97 -5.67 5.56
N TYR A 869 -5.37 -6.32 6.56
CA TYR A 869 -6.11 -6.81 7.73
C TYR A 869 -6.85 -5.69 8.47
N GLY A 870 -6.19 -4.53 8.63
CA GLY A 870 -6.76 -3.34 9.26
C GLY A 870 -7.85 -2.66 8.44
N ARG A 871 -8.02 -3.01 7.16
CA ARG A 871 -9.14 -2.59 6.30
C ARG A 871 -10.36 -3.50 6.49
N LEU A 872 -10.14 -4.81 6.64
CA LEU A 872 -11.20 -5.81 6.88
C LEU A 872 -11.80 -5.75 8.28
N THR A 873 -11.08 -5.24 9.28
CA THR A 873 -11.56 -5.08 10.67
C THR A 873 -12.28 -3.75 10.92
N ARG A 874 -12.45 -2.88 9.91
CA ARG A 874 -13.17 -1.60 10.10
C ARG A 874 -14.68 -1.83 10.10
N ARG A 875 -15.42 -1.10 10.94
CA ARG A 875 -16.89 -1.18 10.93
C ARG A 875 -17.44 -0.71 9.57
N PRO A 876 -18.18 -1.55 8.84
CA PRO A 876 -18.77 -1.18 7.56
C PRO A 876 -19.81 -0.06 7.71
N VAL A 877 -19.85 0.82 6.71
CA VAL A 877 -20.93 1.82 6.56
C VAL A 877 -22.18 1.10 6.02
N LEU A 878 -23.03 0.65 6.94
CA LEU A 878 -24.33 0.05 6.64
C LEU A 878 -25.44 1.13 6.56
N PRO A 879 -26.54 0.90 5.83
CA PRO A 879 -27.67 1.82 5.79
C PRO A 879 -28.25 2.10 7.18
N ALA A 880 -28.76 3.32 7.40
CA ALA A 880 -29.25 3.75 8.71
C ALA A 880 -30.35 2.81 9.26
N GLY A 881 -30.12 2.24 10.45
CA GLY A 881 -31.01 1.25 11.07
C GLY A 881 -30.76 -0.21 10.68
N THR A 882 -29.81 -0.50 9.78
CA THR A 882 -29.38 -1.86 9.44
C THR A 882 -28.29 -2.35 10.39
N ALA A 883 -28.44 -3.57 10.90
CA ALA A 883 -27.42 -4.31 11.63
C ALA A 883 -27.48 -5.79 11.20
N PRO A 884 -26.34 -6.50 11.08
CA PRO A 884 -26.31 -7.90 10.69
C PRO A 884 -26.93 -8.81 11.76
N ASP A 885 -27.73 -9.78 11.35
CA ASP A 885 -28.08 -10.95 12.17
C ASP A 885 -26.95 -12.00 12.15
N LEU A 886 -26.20 -12.08 11.03
CA LEU A 886 -25.06 -12.98 10.82
C LEU A 886 -23.80 -12.23 10.36
N VAL A 887 -22.64 -12.64 10.87
CA VAL A 887 -21.32 -12.26 10.33
C VAL A 887 -20.59 -13.52 9.87
N ILE A 888 -20.09 -13.54 8.63
CA ILE A 888 -19.43 -14.70 8.02
C ILE A 888 -17.96 -14.39 7.77
N GLY A 889 -17.08 -15.26 8.29
CA GLY A 889 -15.64 -15.26 8.01
C GLY A 889 -15.18 -16.61 7.44
N HIS A 890 -14.11 -16.60 6.65
CA HIS A 890 -13.59 -17.78 5.97
C HIS A 890 -12.16 -18.09 6.40
N ALA A 891 -11.99 -19.24 7.06
CA ALA A 891 -10.71 -19.79 7.52
C ALA A 891 -9.88 -18.79 8.35
N ARG A 892 -8.61 -19.10 8.58
CA ARG A 892 -7.59 -18.18 9.08
C ARG A 892 -7.30 -16.96 8.18
N ILE A 893 -8.09 -16.73 7.12
CA ILE A 893 -7.89 -15.66 6.12
C ILE A 893 -8.79 -14.46 6.44
N THR A 894 -10.09 -14.68 6.66
CA THR A 894 -11.03 -13.62 7.08
C THR A 894 -11.83 -13.96 8.35
N GLY A 895 -11.68 -15.18 8.89
CA GLY A 895 -12.23 -15.56 10.20
C GLY A 895 -11.83 -14.63 11.35
N PRO A 896 -10.54 -14.23 11.50
CA PRO A 896 -10.12 -13.28 12.54
C PRO A 896 -10.76 -11.88 12.37
N ALA A 897 -10.85 -11.38 11.14
CA ALA A 897 -11.51 -10.10 10.88
C ALA A 897 -13.01 -10.15 11.18
N ALA A 898 -13.69 -11.25 10.82
CA ALA A 898 -15.08 -11.50 11.18
C ALA A 898 -15.29 -11.61 12.71
N ALA A 899 -14.30 -12.12 13.46
CA ALA A 899 -14.33 -12.14 14.93
C ALA A 899 -14.33 -10.73 15.50
N HIS A 900 -13.31 -9.92 15.19
CA HIS A 900 -13.23 -8.51 15.62
C HIS A 900 -14.49 -7.72 15.24
N LEU A 901 -14.99 -7.83 14.00
CA LEU A 901 -16.23 -7.15 13.58
C LEU A 901 -17.45 -7.53 14.42
N THR A 902 -17.54 -8.80 14.85
CA THR A 902 -18.64 -9.28 15.71
C THR A 902 -18.47 -8.78 17.14
N GLU A 903 -17.26 -8.87 17.68
CA GLU A 903 -16.92 -8.53 19.07
C GLU A 903 -16.98 -7.02 19.32
N ASP A 904 -16.40 -6.20 18.44
CA ASP A 904 -16.29 -4.75 18.61
C ASP A 904 -17.55 -3.97 18.17
N PHE A 905 -18.25 -4.40 17.12
CA PHE A 905 -19.29 -3.58 16.46
C PHE A 905 -20.65 -4.25 16.31
N PHE A 906 -20.72 -5.58 16.28
CA PHE A 906 -21.96 -6.33 16.07
C PHE A 906 -22.19 -7.43 17.14
N PRO A 907 -22.14 -7.13 18.45
CA PRO A 907 -22.21 -8.13 19.54
C PRO A 907 -23.60 -8.79 19.73
N HIS A 908 -24.50 -8.61 18.76
CA HIS A 908 -25.80 -9.28 18.68
C HIS A 908 -25.91 -10.18 17.44
N ALA A 909 -24.97 -10.07 16.50
CA ALA A 909 -24.88 -10.93 15.33
C ALA A 909 -24.24 -12.27 15.72
N ARG A 910 -24.61 -13.34 15.01
CA ARG A 910 -23.97 -14.65 15.17
C ARG A 910 -22.85 -14.82 14.16
N ARG A 911 -21.62 -15.04 14.66
CA ARG A 911 -20.47 -15.35 13.80
C ARG A 911 -20.50 -16.80 13.32
N LEU A 912 -20.41 -16.99 12.01
CA LEU A 912 -20.22 -18.28 11.36
C LEU A 912 -18.78 -18.36 10.81
N HIS A 913 -18.03 -19.37 11.25
CA HIS A 913 -16.64 -19.59 10.84
C HIS A 913 -16.57 -20.72 9.81
N PHE A 914 -16.28 -20.38 8.55
CA PHE A 914 -16.26 -21.35 7.46
C PHE A 914 -14.87 -21.97 7.28
N VAL A 915 -14.77 -23.29 7.40
CA VAL A 915 -13.52 -24.05 7.23
C VAL A 915 -13.46 -24.73 5.87
N HIS A 916 -12.34 -24.54 5.16
CA HIS A 916 -12.18 -24.85 3.73
C HIS A 916 -11.10 -25.90 3.41
N MET A 917 -10.21 -26.19 4.35
CA MET A 917 -9.10 -27.14 4.23
C MET A 917 -8.80 -27.74 5.61
N ALA A 918 -8.04 -28.84 5.66
CA ALA A 918 -7.43 -29.38 6.88
C ALA A 918 -5.89 -29.23 6.80
N PRO A 919 -5.23 -28.39 7.61
CA PRO A 919 -3.79 -28.12 7.50
C PRO A 919 -2.91 -29.37 7.55
N ASP A 920 -3.15 -30.26 8.50
CA ASP A 920 -2.38 -31.52 8.69
C ASP A 920 -2.43 -32.48 7.49
N GLU A 921 -3.38 -32.29 6.59
CA GLU A 921 -3.55 -33.11 5.39
C GLU A 921 -2.95 -32.45 4.14
N ILE A 922 -2.39 -31.23 4.24
CA ILE A 922 -1.88 -30.48 3.08
C ILE A 922 -0.48 -29.88 3.23
N GLU A 923 -0.03 -29.48 4.42
CA GLU A 923 1.25 -28.75 4.57
C GLU A 923 2.45 -29.62 4.14
N TRP A 924 2.38 -30.93 4.38
CA TRP A 924 3.39 -31.91 3.95
C TRP A 924 3.66 -31.91 2.45
N HIS A 925 2.66 -31.60 1.63
CA HIS A 925 2.72 -31.68 0.16
C HIS A 925 3.08 -30.36 -0.54
N LYS A 926 3.30 -29.27 0.19
CA LYS A 926 3.70 -27.99 -0.38
C LYS A 926 5.19 -27.94 -0.68
N LEU A 927 5.57 -27.16 -1.69
CA LEU A 927 6.96 -26.95 -2.08
C LEU A 927 7.57 -25.82 -1.22
N GLY A 928 8.73 -26.08 -0.65
CA GLY A 928 9.42 -25.18 0.30
C GLY A 928 10.61 -25.88 0.96
N ASP A 929 11.46 -25.09 1.61
CA ASP A 929 12.72 -25.46 2.29
C ASP A 929 12.65 -26.66 3.25
N GLY A 930 11.47 -27.00 3.77
CA GLY A 930 11.18 -28.28 4.41
C GLY A 930 11.29 -28.27 5.93
N VAL A 931 11.84 -27.22 6.52
CA VAL A 931 11.89 -27.03 7.97
C VAL A 931 10.49 -26.64 8.49
N GLY A 932 10.11 -27.16 9.65
CA GLY A 932 8.92 -26.68 10.38
C GLY A 932 7.54 -27.02 9.80
N ARG A 933 7.41 -27.83 8.73
CA ARG A 933 6.09 -28.17 8.13
C ARG A 933 5.09 -28.76 9.14
N ALA A 934 5.55 -29.58 10.09
CA ALA A 934 4.73 -30.13 11.17
C ALA A 934 4.14 -29.03 12.05
N ARG A 935 5.00 -28.13 12.55
CA ARG A 935 4.63 -26.97 13.35
C ARG A 935 3.68 -26.02 12.59
N GLN A 936 3.93 -25.75 11.30
CA GLN A 936 3.03 -24.95 10.48
C GLN A 936 1.65 -25.60 10.25
N ALA A 937 1.54 -26.93 10.37
CA ALA A 937 0.25 -27.61 10.31
C ALA A 937 -0.50 -27.46 11.64
N GLU A 938 0.19 -27.76 12.75
CA GLU A 938 -0.28 -27.61 14.14
C GLU A 938 -0.78 -26.18 14.41
N GLU A 939 0.06 -25.16 14.24
CA GLU A 939 -0.28 -23.73 14.42
C GLU A 939 -1.49 -23.31 13.57
N ARG A 940 -1.67 -23.86 12.36
CA ARG A 940 -2.80 -23.54 11.49
C ARG A 940 -4.06 -24.28 11.88
N THR A 941 -3.95 -25.53 12.35
CA THR A 941 -5.10 -26.28 12.88
C THR A 941 -5.58 -25.63 14.18
N GLU A 942 -4.69 -25.20 15.07
CA GLU A 942 -5.02 -24.43 16.28
C GLU A 942 -5.80 -23.14 15.97
N ILE A 943 -5.34 -22.31 15.03
CA ILE A 943 -6.07 -21.09 14.63
C ILE A 943 -7.50 -21.41 14.15
N GLU A 944 -7.71 -22.48 13.37
CA GLU A 944 -9.07 -22.86 12.93
C GLU A 944 -9.92 -23.42 14.08
N ARG A 945 -9.31 -24.06 15.09
CA ARG A 945 -9.98 -24.53 16.31
C ARG A 945 -10.41 -23.37 17.21
N ASP A 946 -9.56 -22.38 17.41
CA ASP A 946 -9.83 -21.23 18.28
C ASP A 946 -10.87 -20.30 17.68
N LEU A 947 -10.71 -19.96 16.39
CA LEU A 947 -11.72 -19.21 15.62
C LEU A 947 -13.07 -19.95 15.56
N GLY A 948 -13.05 -21.28 15.57
CA GLY A 948 -14.24 -22.11 15.59
C GLY A 948 -14.92 -22.20 16.96
N THR A 949 -14.14 -22.34 18.03
CA THR A 949 -14.63 -22.45 19.42
C THR A 949 -15.24 -21.14 19.92
N THR A 950 -14.76 -20.01 19.39
CA THR A 950 -15.29 -18.66 19.65
C THR A 950 -16.42 -18.24 18.71
N ALA A 951 -16.80 -19.06 17.73
CA ALA A 951 -17.92 -18.78 16.83
C ALA A 951 -19.27 -19.24 17.41
N HIS A 952 -20.39 -18.70 16.90
CA HIS A 952 -21.71 -19.31 17.14
C HIS A 952 -21.76 -20.72 16.52
N ARG A 953 -21.19 -20.87 15.31
CA ARG A 953 -21.03 -22.18 14.68
C ARG A 953 -19.89 -22.23 13.65
N VAL A 954 -19.19 -23.36 13.60
CA VAL A 954 -18.30 -23.70 12.48
C VAL A 954 -19.11 -24.29 11.32
N VAL A 955 -18.81 -23.85 10.10
CA VAL A 955 -19.44 -24.34 8.87
C VAL A 955 -18.40 -25.06 8.03
N ALA A 956 -18.54 -26.38 7.89
CA ALA A 956 -17.61 -27.22 7.15
C ALA A 956 -18.07 -27.41 5.71
N VAL A 957 -17.19 -27.13 4.75
CA VAL A 957 -17.50 -27.23 3.31
C VAL A 957 -17.34 -28.68 2.82
N GLY A 958 -18.45 -29.41 2.76
CA GLY A 958 -18.51 -30.80 2.30
C GLY A 958 -18.26 -31.89 3.36
N PRO A 959 -18.48 -33.17 2.99
CA PRO A 959 -18.41 -34.32 3.90
C PRO A 959 -17.04 -34.58 4.54
N ALA A 960 -15.95 -34.39 3.78
CA ALA A 960 -14.60 -34.62 4.29
C ALA A 960 -14.25 -33.68 5.44
N LEU A 961 -14.54 -32.38 5.28
CA LEU A 961 -14.31 -31.37 6.31
C LEU A 961 -15.30 -31.48 7.46
N GLU A 962 -16.56 -31.87 7.21
CA GLU A 962 -17.52 -32.17 8.29
C GLU A 962 -16.94 -33.26 9.22
N ARG A 963 -16.49 -34.38 8.63
CA ARG A 963 -15.90 -35.49 9.39
C ARG A 963 -14.64 -35.06 10.13
N ARG A 964 -13.74 -34.29 9.51
CA ARG A 964 -12.52 -33.81 10.16
C ARG A 964 -12.82 -32.87 11.32
N TYR A 965 -13.62 -31.83 11.10
CA TYR A 965 -13.89 -30.83 12.14
C TYR A 965 -14.83 -31.32 13.24
N ARG A 966 -15.65 -32.36 13.01
CA ARG A 966 -16.36 -33.09 14.09
C ARG A 966 -15.38 -33.79 15.05
N ASN A 967 -14.22 -34.22 14.57
CA ASN A 967 -13.15 -34.78 15.41
C ASN A 967 -12.31 -33.69 16.09
N GLU A 968 -11.99 -32.60 15.37
CA GLU A 968 -11.28 -31.46 15.98
C GLU A 968 -12.06 -30.87 17.15
N LEU A 969 -13.33 -30.53 16.91
CA LEU A 969 -14.19 -29.85 17.87
C LEU A 969 -14.93 -30.86 18.77
N TRP A 970 -14.33 -32.02 19.00
CA TRP A 970 -14.86 -33.02 19.92
C TRP A 970 -14.92 -32.48 21.35
N GLY A 971 -16.12 -32.42 21.91
CA GLY A 971 -16.39 -31.81 23.22
C GLY A 971 -16.68 -30.30 23.19
N ALA A 972 -16.68 -29.66 22.02
CA ALA A 972 -17.16 -28.28 21.87
C ALA A 972 -18.70 -28.20 22.06
N ALA A 973 -19.20 -27.01 22.35
CA ALA A 973 -20.62 -26.79 22.67
C ALA A 973 -21.57 -26.89 21.46
N THR A 974 -21.06 -26.78 20.23
CA THR A 974 -21.85 -26.88 18.99
C THR A 974 -21.16 -27.78 17.96
N GLU A 975 -21.90 -28.72 17.37
CA GLU A 975 -21.38 -29.53 16.25
C GLU A 975 -21.25 -28.69 14.96
N PRO A 976 -20.20 -28.90 14.14
CA PRO A 976 -20.07 -28.27 12.83
C PRO A 976 -21.31 -28.43 11.94
N LEU A 977 -21.69 -27.37 11.24
CA LEU A 977 -22.71 -27.40 10.21
C LEU A 977 -22.08 -27.80 8.87
N ARG A 978 -22.48 -28.95 8.30
CA ARG A 978 -22.11 -29.28 6.92
C ARG A 978 -22.89 -28.43 5.92
N LEU A 979 -22.14 -27.76 5.05
CA LEU A 979 -22.64 -27.05 3.88
C LEU A 979 -22.01 -27.65 2.62
N ASP A 980 -22.86 -28.14 1.70
CA ASP A 980 -22.43 -28.66 0.41
C ASP A 980 -22.60 -27.58 -0.67
N PRO A 981 -21.53 -27.21 -1.41
CA PRO A 981 -21.62 -26.34 -2.57
C PRO A 981 -22.58 -26.88 -3.65
N GLY A 982 -23.55 -26.07 -4.08
CA GLY A 982 -24.64 -26.47 -4.98
C GLY A 982 -24.31 -26.55 -6.48
N PHE A 983 -25.16 -27.24 -7.24
CA PHE A 983 -25.00 -27.50 -8.67
C PHE A 983 -26.08 -26.80 -9.54
N ASP A 984 -26.73 -25.79 -8.98
CA ASP A 984 -27.96 -25.09 -9.42
C ASP A 984 -27.77 -23.57 -9.66
N LEU A 985 -26.53 -23.12 -9.87
CA LEU A 985 -26.15 -21.70 -9.79
C LEU A 985 -27.07 -20.73 -10.58
N PRO A 986 -27.55 -19.63 -9.95
CA PRO A 986 -28.46 -18.70 -10.61
C PRO A 986 -27.84 -17.94 -11.79
N SER A 987 -28.65 -17.78 -12.85
CA SER A 987 -28.53 -16.78 -13.94
C SER A 987 -27.19 -16.67 -14.69
N GLY A 988 -27.21 -17.03 -15.98
CA GLY A 988 -26.15 -16.69 -16.95
C GLY A 988 -25.37 -17.88 -17.52
N GLN A 989 -25.40 -19.04 -16.86
CA GLN A 989 -24.88 -20.30 -17.44
C GLN A 989 -25.92 -20.95 -18.39
N PRO A 990 -25.48 -21.77 -19.36
CA PRO A 990 -26.39 -22.51 -20.22
C PRO A 990 -27.27 -23.46 -19.40
N ASP A 991 -28.57 -23.46 -19.71
CA ASP A 991 -29.61 -24.26 -19.04
C ASP A 991 -29.16 -25.71 -18.77
N ALA A 992 -29.40 -26.19 -17.55
CA ALA A 992 -29.08 -27.54 -17.10
C ALA A 992 -29.77 -28.61 -17.97
N SER A 993 -30.89 -28.30 -18.62
CA SER A 993 -31.56 -29.17 -19.60
C SER A 993 -30.75 -29.37 -20.89
N VAL A 994 -29.91 -28.40 -21.27
CA VAL A 994 -29.14 -28.43 -22.52
C VAL A 994 -27.90 -29.30 -22.35
N ARG A 995 -27.94 -30.51 -22.93
CA ARG A 995 -26.77 -31.39 -23.03
C ARG A 995 -25.68 -30.71 -23.85
N ARG A 996 -24.48 -30.63 -23.27
CA ARG A 996 -23.27 -30.15 -23.95
C ARG A 996 -22.68 -31.24 -24.87
N THR A 997 -22.16 -30.82 -26.01
CA THR A 997 -21.40 -31.68 -26.94
C THR A 997 -19.88 -31.55 -26.69
N PRO A 998 -19.08 -32.54 -27.14
CA PRO A 998 -17.62 -32.39 -27.22
C PRO A 998 -17.21 -31.17 -28.08
N PRO A 999 -15.96 -30.67 -27.94
CA PRO A 999 -15.33 -29.78 -28.91
C PRO A 999 -15.20 -30.43 -30.30
N PRO A 1000 -15.01 -29.64 -31.39
CA PRO A 1000 -14.76 -30.19 -32.72
C PRO A 1000 -13.49 -31.05 -32.82
N ASP A 1001 -13.50 -32.04 -33.71
CA ASP A 1001 -12.47 -33.08 -33.82
C ASP A 1001 -11.08 -32.53 -34.19
N GLY A 1002 -10.03 -33.19 -33.66
CA GLY A 1002 -8.63 -33.01 -34.07
C GLY A 1002 -7.63 -32.65 -32.97
N LEU A 1003 -8.08 -32.22 -31.79
CA LEU A 1003 -7.21 -32.01 -30.62
C LEU A 1003 -7.97 -32.24 -29.30
N HIS A 1004 -7.62 -33.29 -28.57
CA HIS A 1004 -8.21 -33.59 -27.26
C HIS A 1004 -7.53 -32.78 -26.15
N LYS A 1005 -8.13 -31.65 -25.77
CA LYS A 1005 -7.66 -30.82 -24.66
C LYS A 1005 -8.03 -31.43 -23.30
N VAL A 1006 -7.02 -31.85 -22.53
CA VAL A 1006 -7.12 -32.19 -21.10
C VAL A 1006 -6.77 -30.93 -20.30
N LEU A 1007 -7.69 -30.46 -19.47
CA LEU A 1007 -7.58 -29.22 -18.70
C LEU A 1007 -7.31 -29.49 -17.22
N PHE A 1008 -6.27 -28.87 -16.68
CA PHE A 1008 -6.06 -28.68 -15.25
C PHE A 1008 -6.22 -27.19 -14.91
N VAL A 1009 -6.89 -26.88 -13.79
CA VAL A 1009 -6.98 -25.52 -13.24
C VAL A 1009 -6.63 -25.56 -11.75
N GLY A 1010 -5.65 -24.75 -11.34
CA GLY A 1010 -5.17 -24.70 -9.96
C GLY A 1010 -3.80 -24.01 -9.84
N ARG A 1011 -3.43 -23.59 -8.63
CA ARG A 1011 -2.12 -22.96 -8.38
C ARG A 1011 -0.99 -23.95 -8.68
N THR A 1012 -0.05 -23.58 -9.54
CA THR A 1012 1.11 -24.45 -9.84
C THR A 1012 2.18 -24.43 -8.75
N GLU A 1013 2.10 -23.51 -7.80
CA GLU A 1013 2.98 -23.48 -6.61
C GLU A 1013 2.69 -24.68 -5.69
N ASP A 1014 1.40 -25.07 -5.59
CA ASP A 1014 0.93 -26.27 -4.92
C ASP A 1014 1.04 -27.53 -5.82
N ALA A 1015 1.89 -27.54 -6.86
CA ALA A 1015 1.85 -28.56 -7.93
C ALA A 1015 1.80 -30.02 -7.44
N VAL A 1016 2.58 -30.37 -6.42
CA VAL A 1016 2.61 -31.72 -5.83
C VAL A 1016 1.32 -32.00 -5.04
N LEU A 1017 0.89 -31.08 -4.17
CA LEU A 1017 -0.40 -31.19 -3.46
C LEU A 1017 -1.58 -31.38 -4.43
N LYS A 1018 -1.58 -30.67 -5.57
CA LYS A 1018 -2.63 -30.72 -6.59
C LYS A 1018 -2.44 -31.79 -7.68
N GLY A 1019 -1.33 -32.53 -7.65
CA GLY A 1019 -1.05 -33.66 -8.55
C GLY A 1019 -0.74 -33.27 -10.00
N ILE A 1020 -0.19 -32.07 -10.26
CA ILE A 1020 0.15 -31.62 -11.62
C ILE A 1020 1.24 -32.52 -12.23
N ASP A 1021 2.14 -33.05 -11.40
CA ASP A 1021 3.10 -34.09 -11.75
C ASP A 1021 2.41 -35.37 -12.27
N VAL A 1022 1.41 -35.87 -11.53
CA VAL A 1022 0.62 -37.06 -11.91
C VAL A 1022 -0.16 -36.82 -13.21
N ALA A 1023 -0.85 -35.68 -13.34
CA ALA A 1023 -1.58 -35.34 -14.57
C ALA A 1023 -0.65 -35.16 -15.78
N ALA A 1024 0.51 -34.53 -15.61
CA ALA A 1024 1.48 -34.37 -16.69
C ALA A 1024 2.01 -35.73 -17.16
N ARG A 1025 2.44 -36.58 -16.22
CA ARG A 1025 2.93 -37.94 -16.47
C ARG A 1025 1.87 -38.80 -17.16
N ALA A 1026 0.64 -38.78 -16.66
CA ALA A 1026 -0.49 -39.48 -17.25
C ALA A 1026 -0.78 -39.01 -18.69
N CYS A 1027 -0.71 -37.70 -18.96
CA CYS A 1027 -0.86 -37.17 -20.31
C CYS A 1027 0.30 -37.58 -21.24
N GLY A 1028 1.53 -37.71 -20.74
CA GLY A 1028 2.66 -38.25 -21.51
C GLY A 1028 2.39 -39.69 -21.96
N ILE A 1029 1.95 -40.54 -21.02
CA ILE A 1029 1.58 -41.94 -21.28
C ILE A 1029 0.41 -42.04 -22.29
N VAL A 1030 -0.63 -41.21 -22.15
CA VAL A 1030 -1.75 -41.16 -23.13
C VAL A 1030 -1.29 -40.68 -24.50
N HIS A 1031 -0.36 -39.72 -24.58
CA HIS A 1031 0.22 -39.27 -25.84
C HIS A 1031 0.97 -40.40 -26.55
N GLU A 1032 1.77 -41.18 -25.83
CA GLU A 1032 2.49 -42.35 -26.37
C GLU A 1032 1.53 -43.44 -26.87
N ARG A 1033 0.53 -43.81 -26.05
CA ARG A 1033 -0.53 -44.76 -26.44
C ARG A 1033 -1.31 -44.33 -27.69
N ARG A 1034 -1.35 -43.04 -28.01
CA ARG A 1034 -2.00 -42.45 -29.20
C ARG A 1034 -1.06 -42.11 -30.35
N ALA A 1035 0.26 -42.18 -30.17
CA ALA A 1035 1.24 -41.65 -31.14
C ALA A 1035 1.19 -42.29 -32.55
N GLY A 1036 0.58 -43.47 -32.69
CA GLY A 1036 0.33 -44.12 -33.98
C GLY A 1036 -1.02 -43.81 -34.65
N ARG A 1037 -1.95 -43.08 -34.00
CA ARG A 1037 -3.31 -42.83 -34.50
C ARG A 1037 -3.42 -41.44 -35.13
N ALA A 1038 -3.54 -41.38 -36.46
CA ALA A 1038 -3.58 -40.12 -37.20
C ALA A 1038 -4.86 -39.32 -36.92
N GLY A 1039 -4.75 -38.28 -36.09
CA GLY A 1039 -5.83 -37.34 -35.74
C GLY A 1039 -6.13 -37.24 -34.24
N GLU A 1040 -5.73 -38.23 -33.44
CA GLU A 1040 -6.10 -38.35 -32.02
C GLU A 1040 -5.15 -37.60 -31.05
N ARG A 1041 -4.48 -36.53 -31.49
CA ARG A 1041 -3.51 -35.81 -30.64
C ARG A 1041 -4.17 -35.23 -29.39
N ILE A 1042 -3.44 -35.26 -28.27
CA ILE A 1042 -3.86 -34.63 -27.01
C ILE A 1042 -3.03 -33.37 -26.72
N GLU A 1043 -3.64 -32.43 -26.01
CA GLU A 1043 -2.99 -31.27 -25.39
C GLU A 1043 -3.21 -31.33 -23.89
N PHE A 1044 -2.14 -31.17 -23.09
CA PHE A 1044 -2.26 -30.95 -21.65
C PHE A 1044 -2.16 -29.45 -21.36
N PHE A 1045 -3.25 -28.87 -20.86
CA PHE A 1045 -3.36 -27.43 -20.64
C PHE A 1045 -3.53 -27.13 -19.16
N VAL A 1046 -2.64 -26.31 -18.62
CA VAL A 1046 -2.58 -25.93 -17.20
C VAL A 1046 -2.85 -24.44 -17.07
N ARG A 1047 -3.87 -24.06 -16.31
CA ARG A 1047 -4.10 -22.66 -15.91
C ARG A 1047 -3.94 -22.47 -14.40
N GLY A 1048 -3.14 -21.47 -14.02
CA GLY A 1048 -2.93 -21.07 -12.64
C GLY A 1048 -1.46 -20.94 -12.22
N ALA A 1049 -0.55 -20.73 -13.18
CA ALA A 1049 0.82 -20.34 -12.85
C ALA A 1049 0.87 -18.87 -12.35
N PRO A 1050 1.80 -18.53 -11.45
CA PRO A 1050 2.18 -17.13 -11.24
C PRO A 1050 2.72 -16.54 -12.56
N PRO A 1051 2.36 -15.30 -12.95
CA PRO A 1051 2.81 -14.70 -14.22
C PRO A 1051 4.32 -14.73 -14.42
N GLU A 1052 5.07 -14.36 -13.38
CA GLU A 1052 6.52 -14.26 -13.34
C GLU A 1052 7.25 -15.62 -13.28
N ARG A 1053 6.52 -16.71 -12.96
CA ARG A 1053 7.05 -18.09 -12.93
C ARG A 1053 6.51 -18.96 -14.08
N ALA A 1054 5.73 -18.40 -15.01
CA ALA A 1054 5.04 -19.16 -16.05
C ALA A 1054 6.00 -20.01 -16.92
N ASP A 1055 7.18 -19.49 -17.27
CA ASP A 1055 8.17 -20.21 -18.11
C ASP A 1055 8.99 -21.26 -17.35
N GLU A 1056 9.16 -21.10 -16.03
CA GLU A 1056 9.69 -22.14 -15.16
C GLU A 1056 8.70 -23.31 -15.07
N GLN A 1057 7.43 -23.01 -14.77
CA GLN A 1057 6.34 -23.98 -14.69
C GLN A 1057 6.12 -24.68 -16.04
N GLN A 1058 6.23 -23.95 -17.16
CA GLN A 1058 6.16 -24.51 -18.52
C GLN A 1058 7.28 -25.53 -18.81
N ARG A 1059 8.48 -25.35 -18.22
CA ARG A 1059 9.59 -26.31 -18.32
C ARG A 1059 9.39 -27.50 -17.37
N LEU A 1060 9.08 -27.25 -16.11
CA LEU A 1060 8.90 -28.26 -15.07
C LEU A 1060 7.76 -29.25 -15.39
N ILE A 1061 6.61 -28.73 -15.84
CA ILE A 1061 5.45 -29.57 -16.18
C ILE A 1061 5.70 -30.37 -17.47
N ARG A 1062 6.51 -29.85 -18.41
CA ARG A 1062 7.01 -30.65 -19.55
C ARG A 1062 7.93 -31.77 -19.10
N GLN A 1063 8.84 -31.51 -18.15
CA GLN A 1063 9.72 -32.53 -17.59
C GLN A 1063 8.94 -33.66 -16.90
N TRP A 1064 7.94 -33.33 -16.06
CA TRP A 1064 7.10 -34.34 -15.39
C TRP A 1064 6.29 -35.21 -16.35
N SER A 1065 5.97 -34.73 -17.57
CA SER A 1065 5.28 -35.57 -18.55
C SER A 1065 6.10 -36.79 -18.99
N GLY A 1066 7.43 -36.73 -18.89
CA GLY A 1066 8.33 -37.75 -19.42
C GLY A 1066 8.37 -37.85 -20.96
N ASN A 1067 7.50 -37.14 -21.69
CA ASN A 1067 7.37 -37.23 -23.14
C ASN A 1067 7.53 -35.86 -23.82
N PRO A 1068 8.62 -35.60 -24.56
CA PRO A 1068 8.86 -34.30 -25.21
C PRO A 1068 7.94 -34.02 -26.43
N GLY A 1069 7.16 -35.00 -26.89
CA GLY A 1069 6.16 -34.84 -27.96
C GLY A 1069 4.80 -34.31 -27.47
N LEU A 1070 4.50 -34.42 -26.17
CA LEU A 1070 3.26 -33.90 -25.58
C LEU A 1070 3.18 -32.38 -25.72
N HIS A 1071 2.09 -31.89 -26.31
CA HIS A 1071 1.81 -30.45 -26.31
C HIS A 1071 1.33 -30.01 -24.92
N VAL A 1072 2.27 -29.57 -24.08
CA VAL A 1072 1.98 -28.95 -22.78
C VAL A 1072 1.90 -27.43 -22.95
N VAL A 1073 0.76 -26.85 -22.57
CA VAL A 1073 0.52 -25.40 -22.57
C VAL A 1073 0.25 -24.94 -21.14
N VAL A 1074 1.15 -24.15 -20.58
CA VAL A 1074 0.95 -23.47 -19.29
C VAL A 1074 0.47 -22.03 -19.54
N ARG A 1075 -0.46 -21.57 -18.71
CA ARG A 1075 -0.96 -20.20 -18.70
C ARG A 1075 -1.03 -19.64 -17.27
N PRO A 1076 -0.75 -18.33 -17.10
CA PRO A 1076 -0.92 -17.67 -15.82
C PRO A 1076 -2.34 -17.81 -15.26
N TYR A 1077 -2.48 -17.58 -13.95
CA TYR A 1077 -3.77 -17.33 -13.33
C TYR A 1077 -4.51 -16.16 -14.03
N SER A 1078 -5.84 -16.09 -13.87
CA SER A 1078 -6.68 -15.09 -14.54
C SER A 1078 -7.93 -14.81 -13.74
N ALA A 1079 -8.12 -13.55 -13.32
CA ALA A 1079 -9.34 -13.10 -12.65
C ALA A 1079 -10.55 -12.94 -13.59
N ASP A 1080 -10.29 -12.73 -14.88
CA ASP A 1080 -11.30 -12.69 -15.95
C ASP A 1080 -12.07 -14.02 -16.03
N PRO A 1081 -13.38 -14.05 -15.68
CA PRO A 1081 -14.18 -15.28 -15.70
C PRO A 1081 -14.42 -15.81 -17.13
N GLY A 1082 -14.42 -14.93 -18.14
CA GLY A 1082 -14.58 -15.29 -19.55
C GLY A 1082 -13.40 -16.08 -20.09
N LYS A 1083 -12.18 -15.85 -19.59
CA LYS A 1083 -11.00 -16.70 -19.89
C LYS A 1083 -11.13 -18.10 -19.29
N LEU A 1084 -11.56 -18.23 -18.03
CA LEU A 1084 -11.80 -19.53 -17.41
C LEU A 1084 -12.96 -20.28 -18.09
N GLU A 1085 -14.06 -19.59 -18.39
CA GLU A 1085 -15.18 -20.13 -19.17
C GLU A 1085 -14.73 -20.59 -20.55
N SER A 1086 -13.91 -19.79 -21.25
CA SER A 1086 -13.37 -20.15 -22.57
C SER A 1086 -12.45 -21.37 -22.52
N ASP A 1087 -11.68 -21.57 -21.44
CA ASP A 1087 -10.83 -22.76 -21.29
C ASP A 1087 -11.68 -23.99 -20.92
N MET A 1088 -12.62 -23.87 -19.97
CA MET A 1088 -13.59 -24.91 -19.63
C MET A 1088 -14.46 -25.31 -20.83
N ARG A 1089 -14.84 -24.36 -21.70
CA ARG A 1089 -15.62 -24.60 -22.93
C ARG A 1089 -14.83 -25.34 -24.01
N ARG A 1090 -13.49 -25.19 -24.04
CA ARG A 1090 -12.58 -25.87 -24.98
C ARG A 1090 -12.05 -27.20 -24.46
N ALA A 1091 -12.16 -27.47 -23.17
CA ALA A 1091 -11.78 -28.76 -22.59
C ALA A 1091 -12.69 -29.90 -23.09
N GLY A 1092 -12.06 -31.04 -23.43
CA GLY A 1092 -12.74 -32.32 -23.60
C GLY A 1092 -12.82 -33.13 -22.31
N LEU A 1093 -11.93 -32.83 -21.35
CA LEU A 1093 -11.84 -33.44 -20.03
C LEU A 1093 -11.18 -32.45 -19.04
N VAL A 1094 -11.64 -32.41 -17.80
CA VAL A 1094 -10.97 -31.76 -16.66
C VAL A 1094 -10.36 -32.83 -15.74
N VAL A 1095 -9.18 -32.55 -15.17
CA VAL A 1095 -8.51 -33.46 -14.21
C VAL A 1095 -8.17 -32.74 -12.90
N MET A 1096 -8.42 -33.40 -11.77
CA MET A 1096 -8.15 -32.90 -10.42
C MET A 1096 -7.48 -34.00 -9.54
N PRO A 1097 -6.22 -34.38 -9.84
CA PRO A 1097 -5.48 -35.48 -9.20
C PRO A 1097 -4.85 -35.11 -7.84
N SER A 1098 -5.50 -34.25 -7.06
CA SER A 1098 -4.95 -33.75 -5.79
C SER A 1098 -4.69 -34.89 -4.80
N ARG A 1099 -3.52 -34.87 -4.14
CA ARG A 1099 -3.16 -35.83 -3.06
C ARG A 1099 -4.00 -35.62 -1.79
N SER A 1100 -4.48 -34.39 -1.61
CA SER A 1100 -5.48 -33.99 -0.62
C SER A 1100 -6.23 -32.74 -1.12
N GLU A 1101 -7.55 -32.71 -0.97
CA GLU A 1101 -8.39 -31.57 -1.34
C GLU A 1101 -9.63 -31.47 -0.43
N GLY A 1102 -9.79 -30.34 0.28
CA GLY A 1102 -10.86 -30.17 1.26
C GLY A 1102 -12.26 -30.32 0.66
N PHE A 1103 -12.46 -29.78 -0.54
CA PHE A 1103 -13.66 -30.02 -1.36
C PHE A 1103 -13.32 -30.34 -2.81
N GLY A 1104 -12.96 -29.33 -3.62
CA GLY A 1104 -12.66 -29.51 -5.05
C GLY A 1104 -13.56 -28.68 -5.97
N LEU A 1105 -13.64 -27.36 -5.73
CA LEU A 1105 -14.52 -26.43 -6.46
C LEU A 1105 -14.32 -26.48 -7.99
N VAL A 1106 -13.10 -26.73 -8.47
CA VAL A 1106 -12.79 -26.88 -9.91
C VAL A 1106 -13.56 -28.06 -10.54
N GLY A 1107 -13.73 -29.17 -9.80
CA GLY A 1107 -14.51 -30.31 -10.27
C GLY A 1107 -16.01 -30.02 -10.29
N GLN A 1108 -16.53 -29.33 -9.26
CA GLN A 1108 -17.91 -28.84 -9.21
C GLN A 1108 -18.20 -27.90 -10.39
N GLU A 1109 -17.28 -26.96 -10.67
CA GLU A 1109 -17.33 -26.03 -11.79
C GLU A 1109 -17.29 -26.71 -13.17
N ALA A 1110 -16.62 -27.85 -13.29
CA ALA A 1110 -16.65 -28.68 -14.50
C ALA A 1110 -18.01 -29.38 -14.68
N VAL A 1111 -18.56 -29.96 -13.60
CA VAL A 1111 -19.88 -30.60 -13.59
C VAL A 1111 -20.99 -29.62 -13.96
N LEU A 1112 -21.03 -28.43 -13.34
CA LEU A 1112 -21.95 -27.33 -13.67
C LEU A 1112 -21.96 -27.02 -15.19
N ARG A 1113 -20.77 -26.97 -15.79
CA ARG A 1113 -20.57 -26.68 -17.22
C ARG A 1113 -20.74 -27.86 -18.16
N GLY A 1114 -21.10 -29.03 -17.62
CA GLY A 1114 -21.25 -30.27 -18.38
C GLY A 1114 -19.95 -30.77 -19.01
N VAL A 1115 -18.78 -30.44 -18.44
CA VAL A 1115 -17.47 -30.97 -18.87
C VAL A 1115 -17.21 -32.29 -18.15
N PRO A 1116 -16.84 -33.39 -18.83
CA PRO A 1116 -16.31 -34.57 -18.18
C PRO A 1116 -15.19 -34.20 -17.21
N VAL A 1117 -15.18 -34.81 -16.03
CA VAL A 1117 -14.14 -34.58 -15.01
C VAL A 1117 -13.69 -35.91 -14.41
N LEU A 1118 -12.39 -36.01 -14.13
CA LEU A 1118 -11.82 -37.02 -13.26
C LEU A 1118 -11.29 -36.35 -11.99
N VAL A 1119 -11.74 -36.82 -10.82
CA VAL A 1119 -11.35 -36.30 -9.51
C VAL A 1119 -10.62 -37.37 -8.70
N SER A 1120 -9.63 -36.94 -7.92
CA SER A 1120 -8.97 -37.77 -6.91
C SER A 1120 -9.97 -38.26 -5.88
N ASP A 1121 -9.85 -39.54 -5.47
CA ASP A 1121 -10.61 -40.10 -4.36
C ASP A 1121 -10.27 -39.46 -3.00
N ARG A 1122 -9.15 -38.74 -2.93
CA ARG A 1122 -8.67 -37.90 -1.81
C ARG A 1122 -9.32 -36.51 -1.76
N SER A 1123 -10.56 -36.36 -2.25
CA SER A 1123 -11.27 -35.08 -2.31
C SER A 1123 -12.68 -35.12 -1.72
N GLY A 1124 -13.08 -34.04 -1.02
CA GLY A 1124 -14.43 -33.91 -0.47
C GLY A 1124 -15.54 -33.97 -1.53
N LEU A 1125 -15.24 -33.57 -2.77
CA LEU A 1125 -16.14 -33.74 -3.91
C LEU A 1125 -16.28 -35.22 -4.31
N ALA A 1126 -15.23 -36.04 -4.28
CA ALA A 1126 -15.36 -37.48 -4.55
C ALA A 1126 -16.22 -38.21 -3.52
N GLU A 1127 -16.15 -37.79 -2.25
CA GLU A 1127 -17.08 -38.26 -1.20
C GLU A 1127 -18.52 -37.81 -1.48
N LEU A 1128 -18.75 -36.53 -1.81
CA LEU A 1128 -20.07 -36.02 -2.15
C LEU A 1128 -20.68 -36.73 -3.39
N LEU A 1129 -19.87 -36.98 -4.42
CA LEU A 1129 -20.30 -37.73 -5.60
C LEU A 1129 -20.72 -39.15 -5.22
N ARG A 1130 -19.96 -39.87 -4.38
CA ARG A 1130 -20.34 -41.20 -3.88
C ARG A 1130 -21.65 -41.16 -3.08
N GLU A 1131 -21.85 -40.15 -2.24
CA GLU A 1131 -23.07 -39.99 -1.42
C GLU A 1131 -24.35 -39.81 -2.27
N TYR A 1132 -24.31 -38.94 -3.29
CA TYR A 1132 -25.50 -38.61 -4.09
C TYR A 1132 -25.67 -39.46 -5.36
N LEU A 1133 -24.59 -40.03 -5.89
CA LEU A 1133 -24.61 -40.83 -7.13
C LEU A 1133 -24.52 -42.34 -6.88
N GLY A 1134 -23.85 -42.78 -5.82
CA GLY A 1134 -23.53 -44.20 -5.59
C GLY A 1134 -22.53 -44.71 -6.63
N VAL A 1135 -22.78 -45.89 -7.20
CA VAL A 1135 -21.92 -46.50 -8.24
C VAL A 1135 -21.77 -45.66 -9.51
N ASP A 1136 -22.71 -44.73 -9.76
CA ASP A 1136 -22.61 -43.77 -10.88
C ASP A 1136 -21.47 -42.73 -10.66
N ALA A 1137 -20.86 -42.68 -9.46
CA ALA A 1137 -19.67 -41.87 -9.17
C ALA A 1137 -18.36 -42.50 -9.66
N ASP A 1138 -18.27 -43.83 -9.72
CA ASP A 1138 -17.02 -44.55 -10.03
C ASP A 1138 -16.41 -44.18 -11.41
N PRO A 1139 -17.19 -43.88 -12.48
CA PRO A 1139 -16.66 -43.36 -13.73
C PRO A 1139 -15.97 -41.98 -13.63
N LEU A 1140 -16.22 -41.21 -12.55
CA LEU A 1140 -15.66 -39.87 -12.31
C LEU A 1140 -14.49 -39.86 -11.33
N ILE A 1141 -14.33 -40.90 -10.52
CA ILE A 1141 -13.33 -40.94 -9.45
C ILE A 1141 -12.14 -41.81 -9.87
N VAL A 1142 -10.94 -41.41 -9.47
CA VAL A 1142 -9.68 -42.14 -9.70
C VAL A 1142 -8.85 -42.13 -8.40
N PRO A 1143 -8.24 -43.26 -8.00
CA PRO A 1143 -7.37 -43.29 -6.82
C PRO A 1143 -6.16 -42.35 -6.91
N VAL A 1144 -5.66 -41.91 -5.76
CA VAL A 1144 -4.30 -41.35 -5.61
C VAL A 1144 -3.63 -41.99 -4.39
N THR A 1145 -2.61 -42.81 -4.64
CA THR A 1145 -1.85 -43.58 -3.64
C THR A 1145 -0.62 -42.84 -3.12
N GLY A 1146 -0.06 -41.93 -3.91
CA GLY A 1146 1.17 -41.20 -3.62
C GLY A 1146 2.39 -41.68 -4.42
N ASP A 1147 2.33 -42.87 -5.03
CA ASP A 1147 3.30 -43.34 -6.02
C ASP A 1147 2.98 -42.69 -7.38
N VAL A 1148 3.89 -41.83 -7.86
CA VAL A 1148 3.66 -41.00 -9.06
C VAL A 1148 3.48 -41.84 -10.32
N ASP A 1149 4.24 -42.92 -10.49
CA ASP A 1149 4.19 -43.72 -11.71
C ASP A 1149 3.00 -44.69 -11.68
N ALA A 1150 2.68 -45.27 -10.52
CA ALA A 1150 1.49 -46.11 -10.36
C ALA A 1150 0.19 -45.28 -10.49
N ASP A 1151 0.11 -44.12 -9.86
CA ASP A 1151 -1.03 -43.21 -9.99
C ASP A 1151 -1.15 -42.72 -11.44
N ALA A 1152 -0.04 -42.34 -12.09
CA ALA A 1152 -0.09 -41.83 -13.46
C ALA A 1152 -0.53 -42.89 -14.50
N GLU A 1153 -0.21 -44.17 -14.32
CA GLU A 1153 -0.61 -45.24 -15.25
C GLU A 1153 -2.13 -45.51 -15.19
N GLU A 1154 -2.73 -45.47 -13.99
CA GLU A 1154 -4.18 -45.55 -13.79
C GLU A 1154 -4.88 -44.27 -14.27
N TRP A 1155 -4.39 -43.07 -13.89
CA TRP A 1155 -4.92 -41.81 -14.42
C TRP A 1155 -4.83 -41.76 -15.95
N ALA A 1156 -3.77 -42.29 -16.56
CA ALA A 1156 -3.66 -42.41 -18.01
C ALA A 1156 -4.71 -43.36 -18.61
N ALA A 1157 -5.00 -44.49 -17.97
CA ALA A 1157 -6.05 -45.41 -18.42
C ALA A 1157 -7.45 -44.76 -18.34
N ARG A 1158 -7.70 -43.98 -17.29
CA ARG A 1158 -8.97 -43.28 -17.07
C ARG A 1158 -9.15 -42.08 -18.00
N ILE A 1159 -8.09 -41.32 -18.27
CA ILE A 1159 -8.04 -40.26 -19.30
C ILE A 1159 -8.27 -40.87 -20.69
N GLU A 1160 -7.53 -41.93 -21.08
CA GLU A 1160 -7.67 -42.57 -22.40
C GLU A 1160 -9.11 -43.02 -22.65
N LYS A 1161 -9.75 -43.67 -21.67
CA LYS A 1161 -11.15 -44.09 -21.75
C LYS A 1161 -12.10 -42.91 -21.97
N SER A 1162 -11.89 -41.80 -21.27
CA SER A 1162 -12.72 -40.59 -21.43
C SER A 1162 -12.49 -39.87 -22.76
N LEU A 1163 -11.29 -39.98 -23.35
CA LEU A 1163 -10.95 -39.35 -24.64
C LEU A 1163 -11.33 -40.22 -25.84
N ALA A 1164 -11.36 -41.55 -25.69
CA ALA A 1164 -11.88 -42.47 -26.71
C ALA A 1164 -13.42 -42.38 -26.83
N SER A 1165 -14.11 -42.29 -25.68
CA SER A 1165 -15.58 -42.26 -25.60
C SER A 1165 -16.15 -40.86 -25.28
N GLN A 1166 -15.62 -39.77 -25.88
CA GLN A 1166 -16.06 -38.41 -25.53
C GLN A 1166 -17.57 -38.18 -25.61
N ALA A 1167 -18.25 -38.69 -26.66
CA ALA A 1167 -19.70 -38.55 -26.79
C ALA A 1167 -20.48 -39.18 -25.61
N GLU A 1168 -19.98 -40.28 -25.06
CA GLU A 1168 -20.54 -40.99 -23.89
C GLU A 1168 -20.15 -40.28 -22.59
N ALA A 1169 -18.91 -39.79 -22.47
CA ALA A 1169 -18.45 -39.03 -21.31
C ALA A 1169 -19.27 -37.74 -21.11
N PHE A 1170 -19.55 -37.01 -22.20
CA PHE A 1170 -20.46 -35.85 -22.18
C PHE A 1170 -21.94 -36.24 -21.99
N ALA A 1171 -22.35 -37.48 -22.33
CA ALA A 1171 -23.69 -37.99 -21.98
C ALA A 1171 -23.81 -38.26 -20.48
N HIS A 1172 -22.84 -38.98 -19.92
CA HIS A 1172 -22.77 -39.30 -18.49
C HIS A 1172 -22.72 -38.03 -17.64
N MET A 1173 -21.87 -37.07 -18.02
CA MET A 1173 -21.76 -35.80 -17.30
C MET A 1173 -23.06 -34.99 -17.32
N HIS A 1174 -23.83 -35.04 -18.41
CA HIS A 1174 -25.15 -34.39 -18.44
C HIS A 1174 -26.10 -35.01 -17.41
N THR A 1175 -26.18 -36.35 -17.34
CA THR A 1175 -26.97 -37.06 -16.31
C THR A 1175 -26.51 -36.72 -14.89
N VAL A 1176 -25.19 -36.72 -14.65
CA VAL A 1176 -24.56 -36.38 -13.36
C VAL A 1176 -24.93 -34.95 -12.94
N ARG A 1177 -24.75 -33.96 -13.82
CA ARG A 1177 -25.13 -32.57 -13.57
C ARG A 1177 -26.61 -32.44 -13.25
N THR A 1178 -27.49 -33.03 -14.05
CA THR A 1178 -28.94 -32.92 -13.87
C THR A 1178 -29.41 -33.55 -12.56
N ARG A 1179 -28.81 -34.67 -12.13
CA ARG A 1179 -29.09 -35.30 -10.83
C ARG A 1179 -28.62 -34.43 -9.67
N LEU A 1180 -27.38 -33.93 -9.70
CA LEU A 1180 -26.81 -33.11 -8.63
C LEU A 1180 -27.50 -31.74 -8.52
N ALA A 1181 -27.84 -31.09 -9.64
CA ALA A 1181 -28.58 -29.83 -9.65
C ALA A 1181 -29.99 -29.93 -9.04
N ALA A 1182 -30.56 -31.13 -8.97
CA ALA A 1182 -31.85 -31.39 -8.32
C ALA A 1182 -31.73 -31.80 -6.84
N SER A 1183 -30.56 -32.24 -6.37
CA SER A 1183 -30.37 -32.81 -5.02
C SER A 1183 -29.41 -32.04 -4.11
N VAL A 1184 -28.46 -31.29 -4.66
CA VAL A 1184 -27.44 -30.50 -3.94
C VAL A 1184 -27.48 -29.07 -4.46
N THR A 1185 -28.11 -28.18 -3.70
CA THR A 1185 -28.48 -26.83 -4.16
C THR A 1185 -27.90 -25.72 -3.27
N TRP A 1186 -27.50 -24.63 -3.90
CA TRP A 1186 -27.13 -23.38 -3.24
C TRP A 1186 -28.33 -22.77 -2.52
N ALA A 1187 -29.55 -23.01 -3.01
CA ALA A 1187 -30.78 -22.70 -2.28
C ALA A 1187 -30.85 -23.41 -0.90
N GLU A 1188 -30.51 -24.71 -0.84
CA GLU A 1188 -30.42 -25.45 0.43
C GLU A 1188 -29.24 -24.98 1.30
N ALA A 1189 -28.07 -24.72 0.69
CA ALA A 1189 -26.90 -24.19 1.39
C ALA A 1189 -27.19 -22.84 2.07
N ALA A 1190 -27.81 -21.90 1.33
CA ALA A 1190 -28.26 -20.61 1.86
C ALA A 1190 -29.34 -20.78 2.94
N ARG A 1191 -30.31 -21.68 2.75
CA ARG A 1191 -31.34 -21.99 3.75
C ARG A 1191 -30.73 -22.52 5.06
N ARG A 1192 -29.67 -23.33 5.00
CA ARG A 1192 -28.93 -23.81 6.19
C ARG A 1192 -28.23 -22.68 6.92
N VAL A 1193 -27.58 -21.76 6.21
CA VAL A 1193 -26.92 -20.58 6.81
C VAL A 1193 -27.95 -19.65 7.45
N LEU A 1194 -29.05 -19.34 6.76
CA LEU A 1194 -30.09 -18.44 7.27
C LEU A 1194 -30.91 -19.06 8.43
N ALA A 1195 -30.89 -20.38 8.60
CA ALA A 1195 -31.47 -21.03 9.77
C ALA A 1195 -30.69 -20.76 11.07
N GLU A 1196 -29.44 -20.29 11.00
CA GLU A 1196 -28.64 -19.90 12.17
C GLU A 1196 -28.96 -18.48 12.67
N VAL A 1197 -29.86 -17.73 12.02
CA VAL A 1197 -30.33 -16.41 12.48
C VAL A 1197 -31.02 -16.52 13.86
N ALA A 1198 -30.81 -15.53 14.72
CA ALA A 1198 -31.46 -15.51 16.03
C ALA A 1198 -32.99 -15.33 15.90
N SER A 1199 -33.77 -16.12 16.64
CA SER A 1199 -35.23 -16.02 16.61
C SER A 1199 -35.70 -14.72 17.25
N ARG A 1200 -36.05 -13.74 16.40
CA ARG A 1200 -36.53 -12.42 16.79
C ARG A 1200 -37.79 -12.55 17.65
N ARG A 1201 -37.64 -12.45 18.99
CA ARG A 1201 -38.75 -12.53 19.96
C ARG A 1201 -39.77 -11.46 19.63
N GLY A 1202 -41.01 -11.87 19.32
CA GLY A 1202 -42.04 -10.97 18.83
C GLY A 1202 -42.38 -9.86 19.82
N GLY A 1203 -42.14 -8.61 19.44
CA GLY A 1203 -42.77 -7.46 20.07
C GLY A 1203 -44.29 -7.57 19.94
N ALA A 1204 -45.02 -7.33 21.02
CA ALA A 1204 -46.46 -7.53 21.04
C ALA A 1204 -47.18 -6.60 20.05
N VAL A 1205 -48.06 -7.16 19.23
CA VAL A 1205 -49.01 -6.38 18.41
C VAL A 1205 -49.94 -5.60 19.34
N PRO A 1206 -49.96 -4.25 19.30
CA PRO A 1206 -50.95 -3.48 20.05
C PRO A 1206 -52.35 -3.78 19.50
N ARG A 1207 -53.31 -4.07 20.38
CA ARG A 1207 -54.72 -4.23 19.99
C ARG A 1207 -55.39 -2.88 19.78
N ALA A 1208 -55.59 -2.51 18.52
CA ALA A 1208 -56.67 -1.64 18.05
C ALA A 1208 -56.96 -1.98 16.58
#